data_AF-A0A923VDK5-F1
#
_entry.id   AF-A0A923VDK5-F1
#
_cell.length_a   1.000
_cell.length_b   1.000
_cell.length_c   1.000
_cell.angle_alpha   90.00
_cell.angle_beta   90.00
_cell.angle_gamma   90.00
#
_symmetry.space_group_name_H-M   'P 1'
#
loop_
_entity.id
_entity.type
_entity.pdbx_description
1 polymer ?
#
loop_
_entity_poly.entity_id
_entity_poly.type
_entity_poly.pdbx_seq_one_letter_code
_entity_poly.pdbx_strand_id
1 'polypeptide(L)'
;MIILIIKVEIKEITFYNTDTLRKGASIRFTANKLRFTILSKSALVFHQQLLIDTIIFTAPVITVTNRGTAIKDTSKKQLPLVEQLGTVYESINKGLTVLNLKYFKIIEGKVIVKDALDTTGKPPLLLSHIFFAIDNPHVGKTNSDGKIPYAPDVMLRLAAQKIILNDKKGGIGFNELLIDSKQRLIQVLQPVIDLNPSGDNKNSFNSTAERLAISGLDFNLLYTKSLIQIDSIYALNPKGDLQLFAKNEKKIEPVKKKQTLQETLGSIPIAININHVAIINSNTSLHLNQAGKTSLFKTKNNDISLTDIRINEGNKNGITIHGFKYTLRNFSGFTPDSIHRCSFDSLQFIDNKIVLFNFNIATSKSKESIASVIRNHTIPRFEIIGMDWTEFILHNHFAAEKAVLYNPIFNVIKKSTGKVKSSSTLANEKSVFETLSVFDSLIDLNEMRFVNGQFNFKQGNDIDLHLKKLNWYINTNELTKAKSSKEVMHAVKELSFDTAIASLPGVTMRIAATKFINSGKSLLIKNIQFSTADKNTSVNLTGLVVNDLSVETNKILADGIAWKEGTINISTHPKIAGVAKQAGNNFSFILNNISANNTRLIYDNTKLKLGLFLKMLSVNSVSKEGSNPIKLKGFAAAGENVNATVKNGRLQCSEFTIKDEQQSIFKDVFFEQKTNSDTVKVKIPAITFIPFLNKTLANNAIFLNDIAIHAPDLYFATETKTKLAATKNLPINLPLLHINGFLVEDAILHFSSFKATARTVVDCKLKTLALHSIESQANKSLLINNIALISSSIGFNKNDSTIIKSSGNFQLALSKISFDPATTNWQANMDKLLADKINYTSLQADKRNTNLLINKFNLRDAALANAVLKEPLPWLINKSSAVVSLGFIHFQNNNTNLQATNFLFNGNKKHIAIDSVSMDPGQTADNFMARLTTRKDYMAVSTGKITLDGLSYQNKLFRIETINSTNAKLHIYSNKLIPADADSDGIKPLITSALKNISAPVQVDKIGLKNMEVVYSELNADTKHLGSLNFTNIYGNVSNILSTPNLTSDSLRINIYTKFLDTMRLHLMMSESYNDPLNGFRFQLQLGHGDMRLLNSFLGPLVSLKIPAGYLDSMSMSADANDKIATGKMMLYYHKLKAQILDAGGVDHPTFKTKIINVLANSLVIRNNNDKREASYTFYRDRQKSIISYLLKMVIQGSGGNVAPGISKIIFKKQNKKLEARDALTIKGN
;
A
#
# COMPACT_ATOMS: atom_id res chain seq x y z
N MET A 1 97.59 -96.95 25.94
CA MET A 1 96.16 -96.71 25.63
C MET A 1 95.88 -95.23 25.88
N ILE A 2 95.75 -94.44 24.81
CA ILE A 2 95.70 -92.97 24.82
C ILE A 2 94.22 -92.52 24.81
N ILE A 3 93.80 -91.70 25.77
CA ILE A 3 92.48 -91.04 25.75
C ILE A 3 92.60 -89.69 25.04
N LEU A 4 91.87 -89.57 23.92
CA LEU A 4 91.79 -88.43 23.02
C LEU A 4 90.93 -87.28 23.58
N ILE A 5 91.44 -86.03 23.50
CA ILE A 5 90.70 -84.80 23.83
C ILE A 5 89.96 -84.27 22.58
N ILE A 6 88.69 -83.83 22.74
CA ILE A 6 87.77 -83.38 21.67
C ILE A 6 87.70 -81.84 21.53
N LYS A 7 88.08 -81.10 22.57
CA LYS A 7 88.07 -79.62 22.59
C LYS A 7 89.49 -79.11 22.75
N VAL A 8 89.94 -78.27 21.83
CA VAL A 8 91.27 -77.68 21.87
C VAL A 8 91.12 -76.21 22.28
N GLU A 9 91.81 -75.81 23.34
CA GLU A 9 91.97 -74.41 23.73
C GLU A 9 93.43 -74.00 23.49
N ILE A 10 93.63 -73.02 22.63
CA ILE A 10 94.92 -72.38 22.40
C ILE A 10 94.86 -71.01 23.06
N LYS A 11 95.83 -70.73 23.93
CA LYS A 11 96.03 -69.40 24.51
C LYS A 11 97.05 -68.63 23.66
N GLU A 12 96.81 -67.34 23.48
CA GLU A 12 97.69 -66.39 22.78
C GLU A 12 98.04 -66.76 21.33
N ILE A 13 97.01 -67.05 20.52
CA ILE A 13 97.23 -67.33 19.10
C ILE A 13 97.38 -66.04 18.31
N THR A 14 98.40 -66.00 17.44
CA THR A 14 98.58 -64.92 16.48
C THR A 14 98.57 -65.50 15.08
N PHE A 15 97.62 -65.05 14.27
CA PHE A 15 97.63 -65.26 12.83
C PHE A 15 98.13 -63.98 12.16
N TYR A 16 99.12 -64.14 11.30
CA TYR A 16 99.63 -63.10 10.44
C TYR A 16 99.74 -63.67 9.02
N ASN A 17 99.48 -62.85 8.02
CA ASN A 17 99.70 -63.26 6.64
C ASN A 17 101.21 -63.28 6.35
N THR A 18 101.73 -64.37 5.79
CA THR A 18 103.16 -64.55 5.45
C THR A 18 103.56 -63.85 4.14
N ASP A 19 102.60 -63.55 3.27
CA ASP A 19 102.88 -62.81 2.02
C ASP A 19 102.81 -61.30 2.25
N THR A 20 103.94 -60.73 2.65
CA THR A 20 104.10 -59.30 2.95
C THR A 20 104.63 -58.48 1.77
N LEU A 21 104.88 -59.11 0.60
CA LEU A 21 105.57 -58.45 -0.52
C LEU A 21 104.64 -58.03 -1.68
N ARG A 22 103.41 -58.59 -1.84
CA ARG A 22 102.55 -58.31 -3.01
C ARG A 22 101.08 -57.93 -2.75
N LYS A 23 100.60 -57.75 -1.51
CA LYS A 23 99.22 -57.26 -1.23
C LYS A 23 99.19 -56.05 -0.30
N GLY A 24 98.32 -55.07 -0.62
CA GLY A 24 98.27 -53.71 -0.05
C GLY A 24 97.69 -53.56 1.38
N ALA A 25 97.42 -54.64 2.10
CA ALA A 25 97.00 -54.59 3.49
C ALA A 25 97.60 -55.77 4.28
N SER A 26 98.23 -55.46 5.42
CA SER A 26 98.69 -56.46 6.37
C SER A 26 97.64 -56.63 7.47
N ILE A 27 97.18 -57.86 7.67
CA ILE A 27 96.20 -58.21 8.69
C ILE A 27 96.94 -58.99 9.77
N ARG A 28 96.87 -58.49 11.01
CA ARG A 28 97.31 -59.20 12.21
C ARG A 28 96.08 -59.52 13.04
N PHE A 29 95.78 -60.81 13.16
CA PHE A 29 94.71 -61.30 14.01
C PHE A 29 95.34 -61.94 15.23
N THR A 30 95.07 -61.40 16.41
CA THR A 30 95.60 -61.89 17.69
C THR A 30 94.42 -62.27 18.55
N ALA A 31 94.42 -63.42 19.21
CA ALA A 31 93.37 -63.77 20.15
C ALA A 31 93.94 -64.34 21.45
N ASN A 32 93.46 -63.82 22.57
CA ASN A 32 93.86 -64.29 23.90
C ASN A 32 93.53 -65.77 24.08
N LYS A 33 92.36 -66.19 23.57
CA LYS A 33 91.96 -67.60 23.56
C LYS A 33 91.25 -67.94 22.25
N LEU A 34 91.71 -69.00 21.60
CA LEU A 34 90.99 -69.71 20.54
C LEU A 34 90.52 -71.04 21.11
N ARG A 35 89.21 -71.30 21.07
CA ARG A 35 88.66 -72.63 21.27
C ARG A 35 88.14 -73.16 19.96
N PHE A 36 88.50 -74.39 19.64
CA PHE A 36 87.84 -75.08 18.54
C PHE A 36 87.53 -76.54 18.89
N THR A 37 86.50 -77.06 18.24
CA THR A 37 86.08 -78.46 18.36
C THR A 37 86.33 -79.15 17.04
N ILE A 38 86.96 -80.33 17.08
CA ILE A 38 87.33 -81.09 15.88
C ILE A 38 86.12 -81.89 15.39
N LEU A 39 85.80 -81.77 14.10
CA LEU A 39 84.64 -82.41 13.48
C LEU A 39 84.82 -83.93 13.33
N SER A 40 86.01 -84.39 12.95
CA SER A 40 86.28 -85.82 12.73
C SER A 40 87.67 -86.25 13.21
N LYS A 41 87.70 -87.21 14.14
CA LYS A 41 88.94 -87.80 14.69
C LYS A 41 89.68 -88.65 13.66
N SER A 42 88.94 -89.34 12.78
CA SER A 42 89.53 -90.23 11.77
C SER A 42 90.25 -89.43 10.67
N ALA A 43 89.77 -88.23 10.35
CA ALA A 43 90.44 -87.35 9.40
C ALA A 43 91.80 -86.87 9.93
N LEU A 44 91.90 -86.50 11.21
CA LEU A 44 93.16 -85.99 11.78
C LEU A 44 94.23 -87.07 11.90
N VAL A 45 93.88 -88.25 12.40
CA VAL A 45 94.85 -89.33 12.66
C VAL A 45 95.26 -90.06 11.38
N PHE A 46 94.30 -90.41 10.52
CA PHE A 46 94.57 -91.25 9.35
C PHE A 46 94.81 -90.46 8.07
N HIS A 47 94.21 -89.27 7.94
CA HIS A 47 94.31 -88.46 6.72
C HIS A 47 95.16 -87.19 6.91
N GLN A 48 95.72 -86.99 8.12
CA GLN A 48 96.46 -85.78 8.49
C GLN A 48 95.68 -84.48 8.22
N GLN A 49 94.35 -84.54 8.23
CA GLN A 49 93.46 -83.42 7.94
C GLN A 49 92.76 -82.93 9.22
N LEU A 50 92.94 -81.65 9.56
CA LEU A 50 92.26 -81.00 10.68
C LEU A 50 90.92 -80.40 10.22
N LEU A 51 89.82 -81.12 10.45
CA LEU A 51 88.47 -80.64 10.19
C LEU A 51 87.87 -80.02 11.47
N ILE A 52 87.41 -78.77 11.40
CA ILE A 52 86.94 -78.01 12.56
C ILE A 52 85.43 -77.77 12.45
N ASP A 53 84.69 -78.04 13.53
CA ASP A 53 83.23 -77.87 13.57
C ASP A 53 82.82 -76.50 14.13
N THR A 54 83.50 -76.05 15.19
CA THR A 54 83.17 -74.79 15.89
C THR A 54 84.44 -74.01 16.18
N ILE A 55 84.42 -72.71 15.97
CA ILE A 55 85.49 -71.79 16.37
C ILE A 55 84.94 -70.67 17.25
N ILE A 56 85.58 -70.48 18.41
CA ILE A 56 85.28 -69.37 19.31
C ILE A 56 86.57 -68.61 19.63
N PHE A 57 86.59 -67.34 19.23
CA PHE A 57 87.63 -66.41 19.62
C PHE A 57 87.16 -65.55 20.80
N THR A 58 87.97 -65.52 21.85
CA THR A 58 87.76 -64.63 23.01
C THR A 58 88.83 -63.55 23.03
N ALA A 59 88.38 -62.30 23.15
CA ALA A 59 89.18 -61.09 23.05
C ALA A 59 90.10 -61.02 21.80
N PRO A 60 89.60 -61.30 20.58
CA PRO A 60 90.43 -61.15 19.39
C PRO A 60 90.66 -59.67 19.06
N VAL A 61 91.91 -59.30 18.85
CA VAL A 61 92.33 -58.01 18.29
C VAL A 61 92.71 -58.21 16.83
N ILE A 62 91.89 -57.68 15.93
CA ILE A 62 92.11 -57.66 14.49
C ILE A 62 92.69 -56.30 14.13
N THR A 63 93.99 -56.25 13.84
CA THR A 63 94.63 -55.04 13.35
C THR A 63 94.76 -55.13 11.83
N VAL A 64 94.05 -54.27 11.13
CA VAL A 64 94.17 -54.11 9.68
C VAL A 64 95.06 -52.90 9.45
N THR A 65 96.24 -53.12 8.88
CA THR A 65 97.18 -52.05 8.54
C THR A 65 97.26 -51.93 7.04
N ASN A 66 96.67 -50.88 6.49
CA ASN A 66 96.74 -50.59 5.06
C ASN A 66 98.11 -50.00 4.72
N ARG A 67 98.75 -50.49 3.65
CA ARG A 67 99.97 -49.89 3.08
C ARG A 67 99.59 -49.34 1.71
N GLY A 68 99.39 -48.03 1.64
CA GLY A 68 99.21 -47.35 0.35
C GLY A 68 100.43 -47.57 -0.55
N THR A 69 100.21 -48.05 -1.77
CA THR A 69 101.25 -48.12 -2.80
C THR A 69 101.69 -46.71 -3.19
N ALA A 70 102.97 -46.40 -3.02
CA ALA A 70 103.57 -45.16 -3.50
C ALA A 70 103.71 -45.19 -5.04
N ILE A 71 102.70 -44.70 -5.76
CA ILE A 71 102.82 -44.25 -7.15
C ILE A 71 102.06 -42.93 -7.28
N LYS A 72 102.73 -41.89 -7.80
CA LYS A 72 102.19 -40.55 -8.07
C LYS A 72 101.09 -40.63 -9.14
N ASP A 73 99.83 -40.59 -8.73
CA ASP A 73 98.75 -40.06 -9.57
C ASP A 73 97.64 -39.45 -8.70
N THR A 74 97.44 -38.14 -8.84
CA THR A 74 96.50 -37.31 -8.10
C THR A 74 95.10 -37.42 -8.69
N SER A 75 94.44 -38.57 -8.57
CA SER A 75 92.99 -38.70 -8.89
C SER A 75 92.37 -40.07 -8.54
N LYS A 76 92.71 -40.68 -7.39
CA LYS A 76 91.90 -41.77 -6.82
C LYS A 76 91.38 -41.41 -5.44
N LYS A 77 90.05 -41.32 -5.34
CA LYS A 77 89.28 -41.15 -4.10
C LYS A 77 89.79 -42.14 -3.05
N GLN A 78 90.08 -41.65 -1.85
CA GLN A 78 90.20 -42.49 -0.66
C GLN A 78 88.96 -43.39 -0.59
N LEU A 79 89.17 -44.70 -0.54
CA LEU A 79 88.07 -45.66 -0.44
C LEU A 79 87.21 -45.30 0.79
N PRO A 80 85.90 -45.08 0.65
CA PRO A 80 85.00 -44.79 1.76
C PRO A 80 85.08 -45.88 2.84
N LEU A 81 84.84 -45.49 4.10
CA LEU A 81 84.80 -46.39 5.27
C LEU A 81 84.01 -47.69 5.00
N VAL A 82 82.94 -47.59 4.22
CA VAL A 82 82.06 -48.71 3.82
C VAL A 82 82.80 -49.73 2.95
N GLU A 83 83.62 -49.32 1.98
CA GLU A 83 84.43 -50.24 1.16
C GLU A 83 85.58 -50.87 1.98
N GLN A 84 86.13 -50.13 2.95
CA GLN A 84 87.17 -50.64 3.86
C GLN A 84 86.62 -51.70 4.83
N LEU A 85 85.42 -51.49 5.37
CA LEU A 85 84.72 -52.49 6.17
C LEU A 85 84.26 -53.69 5.34
N GLY A 86 83.87 -53.45 4.08
CA GLY A 86 83.52 -54.50 3.12
C GLY A 86 84.69 -55.45 2.82
N THR A 87 85.90 -54.93 2.64
CA THR A 87 87.10 -55.76 2.44
C THR A 87 87.47 -56.60 3.68
N VAL A 88 87.21 -56.08 4.88
CA VAL A 88 87.36 -56.86 6.13
C VAL A 88 86.33 -57.98 6.22
N TYR A 89 85.06 -57.68 5.92
CA TYR A 89 84.00 -58.68 5.85
C TYR A 89 84.32 -59.76 4.81
N GLU A 90 84.68 -59.40 3.58
CA GLU A 90 85.06 -60.36 2.54
C GLU A 90 86.25 -61.23 2.95
N SER A 91 87.25 -60.66 3.63
CA SER A 91 88.43 -61.40 4.07
C SER A 91 88.10 -62.40 5.19
N ILE A 92 87.26 -61.99 6.14
CA ILE A 92 86.74 -62.87 7.19
C ILE A 92 85.89 -63.96 6.54
N ASN A 93 84.99 -63.60 5.61
CA ASN A 93 84.08 -64.53 4.98
C ASN A 93 84.84 -65.57 4.14
N LYS A 94 85.84 -65.17 3.34
CA LYS A 94 86.74 -66.08 2.61
C LYS A 94 87.46 -67.06 3.54
N GLY A 95 87.92 -66.59 4.70
CA GLY A 95 88.53 -67.45 5.72
C GLY A 95 87.53 -68.46 6.32
N LEU A 96 86.30 -68.03 6.57
CA LEU A 96 85.23 -68.89 7.08
C LEU A 96 84.75 -69.92 6.04
N THR A 97 84.74 -69.57 4.75
CA THR A 97 84.35 -70.50 3.66
C THR A 97 85.34 -71.65 3.51
N VAL A 98 86.64 -71.39 3.67
CA VAL A 98 87.69 -72.42 3.57
C VAL A 98 87.64 -73.42 4.72
N LEU A 99 87.26 -72.98 5.93
CA LEU A 99 87.32 -73.80 7.15
C LEU A 99 86.11 -74.71 7.38
N ASN A 100 85.07 -74.60 6.55
CA ASN A 100 83.87 -75.43 6.59
C ASN A 100 83.19 -75.57 7.98
N LEU A 101 83.03 -74.46 8.72
CA LEU A 101 82.54 -74.43 10.11
C LEU A 101 81.01 -74.56 10.23
N LYS A 102 80.49 -75.09 11.35
CA LYS A 102 79.07 -74.97 11.74
C LYS A 102 78.80 -73.78 12.64
N TYR A 103 79.74 -73.38 13.48
CA TYR A 103 79.51 -72.24 14.37
C TYR A 103 80.77 -71.40 14.52
N PHE A 104 80.63 -70.09 14.37
CA PHE A 104 81.72 -69.16 14.57
C PHE A 104 81.30 -68.03 15.50
N LYS A 105 82.13 -67.77 16.52
CA LYS A 105 81.84 -66.75 17.52
C LYS A 105 83.09 -65.94 17.88
N ILE A 106 82.91 -64.64 17.97
CA ILE A 106 83.84 -63.66 18.53
C ILE A 106 83.18 -63.06 19.78
N ILE A 107 83.88 -63.11 20.90
CA ILE A 107 83.49 -62.47 22.16
C ILE A 107 84.54 -61.42 22.51
N GLU A 108 84.13 -60.19 22.80
CA GLU A 108 85.01 -59.08 23.15
C GLU A 108 86.07 -58.75 22.09
N GLY A 109 85.69 -58.81 20.82
CA GLY A 109 86.55 -58.46 19.71
C GLY A 109 86.88 -56.97 19.66
N LYS A 110 88.07 -56.67 19.14
CA LYS A 110 88.54 -55.32 18.88
C LYS A 110 89.08 -55.26 17.46
N VAL A 111 88.53 -54.40 16.61
CA VAL A 111 89.05 -54.15 15.27
C VAL A 111 89.73 -52.79 15.28
N ILE A 112 90.99 -52.76 14.87
CA ILE A 112 91.79 -51.54 14.77
C ILE A 112 92.18 -51.41 13.31
N VAL A 113 91.69 -50.39 12.62
CA VAL A 113 92.12 -50.06 11.26
C VAL A 113 93.11 -48.91 11.33
N LYS A 114 94.34 -49.18 10.92
CA LYS A 114 95.47 -48.24 10.87
C LYS A 114 95.93 -48.08 9.43
N ASP A 115 96.41 -46.89 9.09
CA ASP A 115 97.09 -46.65 7.80
C ASP A 115 98.59 -46.51 8.07
N ALA A 116 99.43 -47.25 7.34
CA ALA A 116 100.87 -47.34 7.62
C ALA A 116 101.63 -46.04 7.29
N LEU A 117 101.04 -45.14 6.50
CA LEU A 117 101.65 -43.90 6.01
C LEU A 117 101.11 -42.64 6.72
N ASP A 118 100.30 -42.78 7.76
CA ASP A 118 99.66 -41.62 8.39
C ASP A 118 100.59 -40.88 9.36
N THR A 119 101.13 -39.73 8.94
CA THR A 119 101.90 -38.78 9.76
C THR A 119 101.01 -37.71 10.43
N THR A 120 99.68 -37.76 10.26
CA THR A 120 98.76 -36.68 10.64
C THR A 120 98.17 -36.78 12.06
N GLY A 121 98.63 -37.74 12.88
CA GLY A 121 98.19 -37.91 14.26
C GLY A 121 96.70 -38.25 14.40
N LYS A 122 96.08 -38.87 13.39
CA LYS A 122 94.69 -39.35 13.48
C LYS A 122 94.62 -40.61 14.35
N PRO A 123 93.69 -40.68 15.31
CA PRO A 123 93.44 -41.94 16.01
C PRO A 123 92.92 -42.97 14.99
N PRO A 124 93.40 -44.22 15.04
CA PRO A 124 92.92 -45.27 14.15
C PRO A 124 91.43 -45.52 14.37
N LEU A 125 90.71 -45.96 13.34
CA LEU A 125 89.33 -46.43 13.50
C LEU A 125 89.37 -47.60 14.47
N LEU A 126 88.81 -47.38 15.64
CA LEU A 126 88.72 -48.37 16.69
C LEU A 126 87.27 -48.80 16.84
N LEU A 127 87.02 -50.06 16.54
CA LEU A 127 85.81 -50.77 16.93
C LEU A 127 86.16 -51.68 18.10
N SER A 128 85.43 -51.59 19.20
CA SER A 128 85.70 -52.31 20.45
C SER A 128 84.44 -53.01 20.96
N HIS A 129 84.60 -53.96 21.86
CA HIS A 129 83.48 -54.73 22.42
C HIS A 129 82.61 -55.39 21.33
N ILE A 130 83.27 -55.92 20.29
CA ILE A 130 82.61 -56.61 19.19
C ILE A 130 82.21 -57.99 19.67
N PHE A 131 80.91 -58.24 19.73
CA PHE A 131 80.38 -59.58 19.81
C PHE A 131 79.83 -59.93 18.43
N PHE A 132 80.33 -61.01 17.84
CA PHE A 132 79.86 -61.51 16.56
C PHE A 132 79.62 -63.00 16.67
N ALA A 133 78.44 -63.46 16.29
CA ALA A 133 78.13 -64.88 16.22
C ALA A 133 77.46 -65.17 14.87
N ILE A 134 77.87 -66.27 14.24
CA ILE A 134 77.25 -66.81 13.04
C ILE A 134 77.04 -68.30 13.23
N ASP A 135 75.81 -68.73 13.02
CA ASP A 135 75.41 -70.14 13.08
C ASP A 135 75.18 -70.69 11.66
N ASN A 136 75.68 -71.90 11.43
CA ASN A 136 75.71 -72.66 10.19
C ASN A 136 76.11 -71.85 8.93
N PRO A 137 77.39 -71.44 8.78
CA PRO A 137 77.86 -70.64 7.64
C PRO A 137 77.90 -71.39 6.29
N HIS A 138 77.27 -72.57 6.14
CA HIS A 138 77.19 -73.32 4.87
C HIS A 138 75.82 -73.27 4.21
N VAL A 139 75.81 -72.89 2.94
CA VAL A 139 74.78 -73.29 1.97
C VAL A 139 75.41 -73.43 0.57
N GLY A 140 75.18 -74.59 -0.08
CA GLY A 140 74.98 -74.79 -1.53
C GLY A 140 76.06 -74.40 -2.57
N LYS A 141 76.31 -75.30 -3.53
CA LYS A 141 77.08 -75.04 -4.76
C LYS A 141 76.62 -73.74 -5.46
N THR A 142 77.60 -73.00 -5.97
CA THR A 142 77.45 -71.79 -6.79
C THR A 142 76.43 -71.96 -7.91
N ASN A 143 75.40 -71.11 -7.93
CA ASN A 143 74.61 -70.85 -9.14
C ASN A 143 75.36 -69.83 -10.02
N SER A 144 75.09 -69.89 -11.32
CA SER A 144 75.80 -69.24 -12.45
C SER A 144 75.92 -67.71 -12.43
N ASP A 145 75.41 -67.01 -11.41
CA ASP A 145 75.46 -65.54 -11.30
C ASP A 145 76.53 -65.01 -10.32
N GLY A 146 77.42 -65.87 -9.82
CA GLY A 146 78.55 -65.43 -8.98
C GLY A 146 78.17 -64.82 -7.63
N LYS A 147 76.90 -64.87 -7.23
CA LYS A 147 76.41 -64.40 -5.93
C LYS A 147 76.48 -65.52 -4.87
N ILE A 148 77.20 -65.25 -3.78
CA ILE A 148 77.44 -66.14 -2.65
C ILE A 148 76.14 -66.24 -1.79
N PRO A 149 75.73 -67.43 -1.31
CA PRO A 149 74.51 -67.60 -0.53
C PRO A 149 74.58 -67.00 0.89
N TYR A 150 73.42 -66.51 1.36
CA TYR A 150 73.16 -65.85 2.63
C TYR A 150 73.26 -66.81 3.84
N ALA A 151 73.85 -66.35 4.95
CA ALA A 151 73.86 -67.08 6.22
C ALA A 151 72.67 -66.61 7.11
N PRO A 152 71.78 -67.51 7.55
CA PRO A 152 70.50 -67.14 8.16
C PRO A 152 70.58 -66.55 9.58
N ASP A 153 71.59 -66.89 10.37
CA ASP A 153 71.67 -66.55 11.79
C ASP A 153 72.96 -65.80 12.14
N VAL A 154 72.97 -64.48 11.92
CA VAL A 154 74.07 -63.55 12.25
C VAL A 154 73.65 -62.58 13.35
N MET A 155 74.41 -62.54 14.43
CA MET A 155 74.29 -61.54 15.49
C MET A 155 75.58 -60.73 15.59
N LEU A 156 75.48 -59.42 15.37
CA LEU A 156 76.55 -58.45 15.60
C LEU A 156 76.10 -57.48 16.69
N ARG A 157 76.83 -57.42 17.80
CA ARG A 157 76.67 -56.39 18.83
C ARG A 157 77.97 -55.62 18.98
N LEU A 158 77.90 -54.31 18.83
CA LEU A 158 78.98 -53.37 19.11
C LEU A 158 78.57 -52.53 20.32
N ALA A 159 79.41 -52.45 21.34
CA ALA A 159 79.15 -51.61 22.50
C ALA A 159 80.14 -50.43 22.60
N ALA A 160 79.68 -49.32 23.17
CA ALA A 160 80.43 -48.11 23.49
C ALA A 160 81.29 -47.59 22.33
N GLN A 161 80.64 -47.23 21.20
CA GLN A 161 81.33 -46.73 20.02
C GLN A 161 81.22 -45.22 19.90
N LYS A 162 82.34 -44.59 19.53
CA LYS A 162 82.39 -43.18 19.13
C LYS A 162 83.21 -43.05 17.86
N ILE A 163 82.51 -42.88 16.74
CA ILE A 163 83.11 -42.74 15.43
C ILE A 163 83.23 -41.25 15.14
N ILE A 164 84.47 -40.76 15.07
CA ILE A 164 84.77 -39.38 14.67
C ILE A 164 84.95 -39.36 13.15
N LEU A 165 84.25 -38.46 12.46
CA LEU A 165 84.36 -38.32 11.01
C LEU A 165 85.73 -37.77 10.62
N ASN A 166 86.15 -38.04 9.37
CA ASN A 166 87.51 -37.81 8.85
C ASN A 166 88.03 -36.36 8.97
N ASP A 167 87.15 -35.40 9.21
CA ASP A 167 87.43 -33.97 9.31
C ASP A 167 87.53 -33.45 10.76
N LYS A 168 87.39 -34.33 11.77
CA LYS A 168 87.33 -34.02 13.22
C LYS A 168 86.18 -33.07 13.61
N LYS A 169 85.14 -32.88 12.77
CA LYS A 169 84.11 -31.83 12.93
C LYS A 169 82.69 -32.37 13.13
N GLY A 170 82.54 -33.68 13.09
CA GLY A 170 81.32 -34.35 13.49
C GLY A 170 81.58 -35.79 13.88
N GLY A 171 80.64 -36.40 14.58
CA GLY A 171 80.77 -37.77 15.03
C GLY A 171 79.44 -38.46 15.23
N ILE A 172 79.47 -39.78 15.09
CA ILE A 172 78.38 -40.67 15.42
C ILE A 172 78.81 -41.48 16.64
N GLY A 173 78.11 -41.31 17.76
CA GLY A 173 78.30 -42.08 18.98
C GLY A 173 77.10 -42.96 19.28
N PHE A 174 77.31 -44.09 19.93
CA PHE A 174 76.23 -44.92 20.46
C PHE A 174 76.73 -45.82 21.60
N ASN A 175 75.85 -46.12 22.56
CA ASN A 175 76.17 -47.06 23.62
C ASN A 175 76.15 -48.50 23.13
N GLU A 176 75.24 -48.82 22.23
CA GLU A 176 75.13 -50.16 21.67
C GLU A 176 74.55 -50.12 20.27
N LEU A 177 75.12 -50.87 19.34
CA LEU A 177 74.53 -51.26 18.07
C LEU A 177 74.34 -52.77 18.12
N LEU A 178 73.10 -53.23 18.01
CA LEU A 178 72.72 -54.63 17.88
C LEU A 178 72.14 -54.83 16.48
N ILE A 179 72.68 -55.79 15.73
CA ILE A 179 72.13 -56.32 14.49
C ILE A 179 71.91 -57.80 14.73
N ASP A 180 70.66 -58.24 14.71
CA ASP A 180 70.27 -59.62 14.91
C ASP A 180 69.37 -60.04 13.73
N SER A 181 69.92 -60.86 12.82
CA SER A 181 69.19 -61.31 11.63
C SER A 181 68.04 -62.25 11.98
N LYS A 182 68.17 -63.03 13.06
CA LYS A 182 67.15 -63.98 13.53
C LYS A 182 65.95 -63.26 14.13
N GLN A 183 66.22 -62.21 14.93
CA GLN A 183 65.19 -61.34 15.49
C GLN A 183 64.72 -60.27 14.48
N ARG A 184 65.32 -60.20 13.29
CA ARG A 184 65.06 -59.18 12.26
C ARG A 184 65.15 -57.74 12.81
N LEU A 185 66.11 -57.52 13.71
CA LEU A 185 66.24 -56.30 14.49
C LEU A 185 67.59 -55.63 14.25
N ILE A 186 67.55 -54.35 13.90
CA ILE A 186 68.70 -53.44 14.03
C ILE A 186 68.34 -52.40 15.08
N GLN A 187 69.08 -52.37 16.18
CA GLN A 187 68.83 -51.47 17.30
C GLN A 187 70.08 -50.68 17.65
N VAL A 188 69.93 -49.37 17.81
CA VAL A 188 70.95 -48.46 18.33
C VAL A 188 70.45 -47.86 19.65
N LEU A 189 71.17 -48.11 20.74
CA LEU A 189 70.89 -47.52 22.05
C LEU A 189 71.73 -46.27 22.25
N GLN A 190 71.08 -45.22 22.74
CA GLN A 190 71.65 -43.89 22.97
C GLN A 190 72.45 -43.35 21.77
N PRO A 191 71.88 -43.31 20.54
CA PRO A 191 72.56 -42.69 19.42
C PRO A 191 72.75 -41.19 19.65
N VAL A 192 73.94 -40.71 19.32
CA VAL A 192 74.33 -39.31 19.32
C VAL A 192 74.89 -38.97 17.94
N ILE A 193 74.29 -37.98 17.30
CA ILE A 193 74.76 -37.40 16.04
C ILE A 193 75.10 -35.94 16.35
N ASP A 194 76.37 -35.58 16.14
CA ASP A 194 76.84 -34.21 16.31
C ASP A 194 77.52 -33.77 15.01
N LEU A 195 76.93 -32.78 14.34
CA LEU A 195 77.40 -32.23 13.07
C LEU A 195 77.67 -30.74 13.26
N ASN A 196 78.94 -30.40 13.45
CA ASN A 196 79.41 -29.02 13.55
C ASN A 196 80.16 -28.61 12.26
N PRO A 197 79.88 -27.45 11.67
CA PRO A 197 80.51 -27.03 10.42
C PRO A 197 81.93 -26.47 10.63
N SER A 198 82.70 -26.35 9.54
CA SER A 198 83.95 -25.56 9.50
C SER A 198 83.94 -24.54 8.37
N GLY A 199 84.41 -23.32 8.65
CA GLY A 199 84.46 -22.19 7.71
C GLY A 199 83.29 -21.20 7.93
N ASP A 200 82.94 -20.42 6.91
CA ASP A 200 81.87 -19.39 6.93
C ASP A 200 80.43 -19.93 7.17
N ASN A 201 80.26 -21.24 7.19
CA ASN A 201 78.96 -21.87 7.40
C ASN A 201 78.72 -22.06 8.90
N LYS A 202 77.71 -21.39 9.46
CA LYS A 202 77.40 -21.41 10.90
C LYS A 202 76.31 -22.43 11.28
N ASN A 203 75.82 -23.24 10.33
CA ASN A 203 74.72 -24.16 10.56
C ASN A 203 75.19 -25.41 11.32
N SER A 204 74.63 -25.69 12.50
CA SER A 204 74.93 -26.88 13.30
C SER A 204 73.69 -27.76 13.49
N PHE A 205 73.91 -29.07 13.65
CA PHE A 205 72.85 -30.03 13.95
C PHE A 205 73.31 -31.03 15.00
N ASN A 206 72.55 -31.11 16.09
CA ASN A 206 72.84 -31.97 17.22
C ASN A 206 71.60 -32.81 17.49
N SER A 207 71.73 -34.13 17.49
CA SER A 207 70.63 -35.04 17.75
C SER A 207 71.03 -36.17 18.68
N THR A 208 70.13 -36.50 19.61
CA THR A 208 70.23 -37.64 20.52
C THR A 208 68.91 -38.37 20.55
N ALA A 209 68.91 -39.68 20.80
CA ALA A 209 67.69 -40.43 21.12
C ALA A 209 67.99 -41.46 22.21
N GLU A 210 66.96 -41.99 22.87
CA GLU A 210 67.15 -43.08 23.82
C GLU A 210 67.36 -44.42 23.10
N ARG A 211 66.57 -44.64 22.06
CA ARG A 211 66.60 -45.84 21.24
C ARG A 211 66.16 -45.53 19.82
N LEU A 212 66.94 -46.00 18.84
CA LEU A 212 66.55 -46.07 17.44
C LEU A 212 66.49 -47.56 17.07
N ALA A 213 65.36 -48.03 16.55
CA ALA A 213 65.19 -49.43 16.18
C ALA A 213 64.54 -49.56 14.81
N ILE A 214 65.03 -50.54 14.04
CA ILE A 214 64.46 -51.04 12.79
C ILE A 214 64.08 -52.49 13.07
N SER A 215 62.80 -52.78 13.07
CA SER A 215 62.23 -54.10 13.36
C SER A 215 61.58 -54.68 12.11
N GLY A 216 61.67 -56.01 11.98
CA GLY A 216 61.08 -56.74 10.85
C GLY A 216 61.79 -56.52 9.53
N LEU A 217 63.08 -56.14 9.54
CA LEU A 217 63.88 -56.04 8.31
C LEU A 217 64.04 -57.43 7.67
N ASP A 218 63.58 -57.59 6.43
CA ASP A 218 63.77 -58.82 5.67
C ASP A 218 65.12 -58.80 4.97
N PHE A 219 66.14 -59.32 5.66
CA PHE A 219 67.49 -59.42 5.13
C PHE A 219 67.54 -60.29 3.86
N ASN A 220 66.70 -61.32 3.73
CA ASN A 220 66.72 -62.19 2.56
C ASN A 220 66.27 -61.43 1.30
N LEU A 221 65.22 -60.61 1.39
CA LEU A 221 64.77 -59.75 0.29
C LEU A 221 65.82 -58.68 -0.06
N LEU A 222 66.51 -58.12 0.93
CA LEU A 222 67.60 -57.16 0.71
C LEU A 222 68.74 -57.77 -0.10
N TYR A 223 69.15 -59.00 0.22
CA TYR A 223 70.26 -59.68 -0.48
C TYR A 223 69.88 -60.30 -1.83
N THR A 224 68.68 -60.88 -1.96
CA THR A 224 68.26 -61.61 -3.17
C THR A 224 67.62 -60.72 -4.23
N LYS A 225 66.84 -59.71 -3.82
CA LYS A 225 66.00 -58.91 -4.71
C LYS A 225 66.32 -57.41 -4.69
N SER A 226 67.37 -56.98 -4.00
CA SER A 226 67.68 -55.54 -3.87
C SER A 226 66.46 -54.74 -3.38
N LEU A 227 65.72 -55.28 -2.40
CA LEU A 227 64.53 -54.66 -1.81
C LEU A 227 64.72 -54.53 -0.30
N ILE A 228 64.69 -53.29 0.21
CA ILE A 228 64.63 -53.03 1.65
C ILE A 228 63.17 -53.13 2.08
N GLN A 229 62.79 -54.24 2.71
CA GLN A 229 61.48 -54.42 3.31
C GLN A 229 61.59 -54.33 4.83
N ILE A 230 60.94 -53.34 5.44
CA ILE A 230 60.97 -53.06 6.87
C ILE A 230 59.54 -53.03 7.40
N ASP A 231 59.29 -53.69 8.53
CA ASP A 231 58.00 -53.55 9.21
C ASP A 231 57.92 -52.20 9.93
N SER A 232 58.82 -51.95 10.89
CA SER A 232 58.75 -50.73 11.69
C SER A 232 60.12 -50.09 11.90
N ILE A 233 60.21 -48.78 11.69
CA ILE A 233 61.30 -47.93 12.18
C ILE A 233 60.75 -47.08 13.30
N TYR A 234 61.39 -47.06 14.48
CA TYR A 234 60.99 -46.10 15.49
C TYR A 234 62.15 -45.51 16.28
N ALA A 235 61.97 -44.24 16.65
CA ALA A 235 62.88 -43.45 17.48
C ALA A 235 62.16 -43.02 18.76
N LEU A 236 62.71 -43.42 19.92
CA LEU A 236 62.15 -43.11 21.24
C LEU A 236 62.88 -41.92 21.86
N ASN A 237 62.12 -40.95 22.35
CA ASN A 237 62.60 -39.75 23.04
C ASN A 237 63.68 -38.95 22.28
N PRO A 238 63.55 -38.72 20.96
CA PRO A 238 64.58 -37.99 20.24
C PRO A 238 64.57 -36.51 20.61
N LYS A 239 65.76 -35.98 20.83
CA LYS A 239 66.04 -34.57 21.06
C LYS A 239 66.90 -34.05 19.92
N GLY A 240 66.47 -32.97 19.27
CA GLY A 240 67.19 -32.37 18.16
C GLY A 240 67.26 -30.85 18.30
N ASP A 241 68.46 -30.29 18.12
CA ASP A 241 68.67 -28.85 17.98
C ASP A 241 69.29 -28.56 16.61
N LEU A 242 68.62 -27.70 15.84
CA LEU A 242 69.06 -27.28 14.51
C LEU A 242 69.24 -25.75 14.50
N GLN A 243 70.46 -25.30 14.19
CA GLN A 243 70.75 -23.88 13.99
C GLN A 243 70.94 -23.60 12.50
N LEU A 244 70.11 -22.72 11.93
CA LEU A 244 70.18 -22.31 10.53
C LEU A 244 70.45 -20.81 10.43
N PHE A 245 71.44 -20.42 9.63
CA PHE A 245 71.78 -19.05 9.29
C PHE A 245 71.49 -18.82 7.80
N ALA A 246 70.43 -18.07 7.50
CA ALA A 246 70.07 -17.74 6.12
C ALA A 246 70.94 -16.58 5.61
N LYS A 247 71.68 -16.79 4.51
CA LYS A 247 72.39 -15.72 3.79
C LYS A 247 71.37 -14.81 3.09
N ASN A 248 71.55 -13.50 3.19
CA ASN A 248 70.81 -12.52 2.38
C ASN A 248 71.35 -12.56 0.95
N GLU A 249 70.69 -13.27 0.04
CA GLU A 249 70.98 -13.18 -1.39
C GLU A 249 70.32 -11.93 -1.98
N LYS A 250 71.14 -10.92 -2.32
CA LYS A 250 70.80 -9.96 -3.37
C LYS A 250 71.16 -10.60 -4.72
N LYS A 251 70.16 -10.74 -5.60
CA LYS A 251 70.19 -11.03 -7.04
C LYS A 251 71.19 -12.09 -7.53
N ILE A 252 70.68 -13.22 -8.03
CA ILE A 252 71.44 -14.13 -8.89
C ILE A 252 70.58 -14.54 -10.11
N GLU A 253 71.13 -14.29 -11.29
CA GLU A 253 70.76 -14.82 -12.62
C GLU A 253 70.75 -16.36 -12.67
N PRO A 254 70.20 -17.01 -13.72
CA PRO A 254 69.87 -18.43 -13.66
C PRO A 254 71.12 -19.31 -13.65
N VAL A 255 71.47 -19.82 -12.47
CA VAL A 255 72.51 -20.87 -12.31
C VAL A 255 71.88 -22.25 -12.51
N LYS A 256 72.53 -23.02 -13.38
CA LYS A 256 72.32 -24.45 -13.72
C LYS A 256 71.59 -25.27 -12.66
N LYS A 257 70.51 -25.93 -13.09
CA LYS A 257 69.73 -27.02 -12.46
C LYS A 257 70.19 -27.39 -11.05
N LYS A 258 69.49 -26.86 -10.04
CA LYS A 258 69.47 -27.45 -8.70
C LYS A 258 68.90 -28.87 -8.84
N GLN A 259 69.73 -29.87 -8.56
CA GLN A 259 69.27 -31.25 -8.44
C GLN A 259 68.15 -31.30 -7.39
N THR A 260 66.95 -31.70 -7.79
CA THR A 260 65.80 -31.85 -6.90
C THR A 260 65.97 -33.11 -6.04
N LEU A 261 65.30 -33.16 -4.88
CA LEU A 261 65.28 -34.35 -4.00
C LEU A 261 64.90 -35.63 -4.80
N GLN A 262 64.08 -35.47 -5.85
CA GLN A 262 63.74 -36.50 -6.83
C GLN A 262 64.94 -37.06 -7.59
N GLU A 263 65.91 -36.23 -8.00
CA GLU A 263 67.13 -36.69 -8.68
C GLU A 263 68.09 -37.41 -7.70
N THR A 264 68.05 -37.05 -6.41
CA THR A 264 68.83 -37.75 -5.37
C THR A 264 68.20 -39.10 -5.00
N LEU A 265 66.88 -39.17 -4.88
CA LEU A 265 66.14 -40.42 -4.61
C LEU A 265 66.16 -41.37 -5.82
N GLY A 266 66.13 -40.84 -7.04
CA GLY A 266 66.27 -41.63 -8.27
C GLY A 266 67.65 -42.28 -8.46
N SER A 267 68.63 -41.92 -7.63
CA SER A 267 69.96 -42.55 -7.60
C SER A 267 70.07 -43.72 -6.62
N ILE A 268 69.02 -44.02 -5.84
CA ILE A 268 68.98 -45.20 -4.95
C ILE A 268 68.68 -46.42 -5.81
N PRO A 269 69.61 -47.38 -5.96
CA PRO A 269 69.48 -48.51 -6.89
C PRO A 269 68.59 -49.65 -6.36
N ILE A 270 67.76 -49.39 -5.35
CA ILE A 270 67.08 -50.40 -4.51
C ILE A 270 65.70 -49.86 -4.12
N ALA A 271 64.66 -50.67 -4.25
CA ALA A 271 63.32 -50.32 -3.75
C ALA A 271 63.29 -50.34 -2.20
N ILE A 272 62.52 -49.43 -1.59
CA ILE A 272 62.39 -49.32 -0.13
C ILE A 272 60.92 -49.32 0.27
N ASN A 273 60.52 -50.29 1.09
CA ASN A 273 59.18 -50.41 1.66
C ASN A 273 59.28 -50.41 3.18
N ILE A 274 58.56 -49.50 3.83
CA ILE A 274 58.51 -49.36 5.29
C ILE A 274 57.05 -49.30 5.73
N ASN A 275 56.55 -50.30 6.47
CA ASN A 275 55.14 -50.31 6.87
C ASN A 275 54.83 -49.25 7.94
N HIS A 276 55.75 -49.00 8.88
CA HIS A 276 55.55 -48.03 9.95
C HIS A 276 56.83 -47.24 10.27
N VAL A 277 56.71 -45.91 10.40
CA VAL A 277 57.75 -45.07 11.00
C VAL A 277 57.15 -44.30 12.17
N ALA A 278 57.69 -44.46 13.38
CA ALA A 278 57.21 -43.76 14.56
C ALA A 278 58.33 -43.00 15.29
N ILE A 279 58.16 -41.71 15.47
CA ILE A 279 58.99 -40.87 16.33
C ILE A 279 58.14 -40.54 17.54
N ILE A 280 58.50 -41.10 18.71
CA ILE A 280 57.69 -41.03 19.92
C ILE A 280 58.35 -40.08 20.91
N ASN A 281 57.56 -39.14 21.44
CA ASN A 281 57.96 -38.15 22.44
C ASN A 281 59.18 -37.30 22.02
N SER A 282 59.11 -36.70 20.84
CA SER A 282 60.18 -35.86 20.29
C SER A 282 60.15 -34.44 20.84
N ASN A 283 61.34 -33.93 21.16
CA ASN A 283 61.57 -32.54 21.56
C ASN A 283 62.56 -31.91 20.57
N THR A 284 62.12 -30.92 19.79
CA THR A 284 62.98 -30.27 18.80
C THR A 284 63.01 -28.76 18.95
N SER A 285 64.18 -28.18 18.76
CA SER A 285 64.38 -26.74 18.64
C SER A 285 64.99 -26.39 17.28
N LEU A 286 64.43 -25.38 16.65
CA LEU A 286 64.96 -24.76 15.43
C LEU A 286 65.27 -23.29 15.73
N HIS A 287 66.54 -22.92 15.57
CA HIS A 287 67.04 -21.55 15.65
C HIS A 287 67.26 -21.04 14.23
N LEU A 288 66.31 -20.26 13.70
CA LEU A 288 66.43 -19.63 12.38
C LEU A 288 66.96 -18.19 12.53
N ASN A 289 68.19 -17.96 12.09
CA ASN A 289 68.86 -16.67 12.10
C ASN A 289 68.75 -16.01 10.72
N GLN A 290 67.94 -14.96 10.59
CA GLN A 290 67.77 -14.20 9.35
C GLN A 290 67.77 -12.69 9.65
N ALA A 291 68.56 -11.92 8.89
CA ALA A 291 68.64 -10.45 8.97
C ALA A 291 68.82 -9.88 10.41
N GLY A 292 69.65 -10.52 11.24
CA GLY A 292 69.95 -10.06 12.61
C GLY A 292 68.91 -10.42 13.68
N LYS A 293 67.81 -11.11 13.34
CA LYS A 293 66.83 -11.64 14.30
C LYS A 293 66.85 -13.17 14.31
N THR A 294 66.85 -13.74 15.52
CA THR A 294 66.75 -15.19 15.74
C THR A 294 65.29 -15.55 16.03
N SER A 295 64.67 -16.34 15.16
CA SER A 295 63.36 -16.94 15.42
C SER A 295 63.57 -18.33 16.02
N LEU A 296 63.06 -18.52 17.24
CA LEU A 296 63.14 -19.77 17.98
C LEU A 296 61.81 -20.52 17.86
N PHE A 297 61.84 -21.69 17.24
CA PHE A 297 60.72 -22.62 17.19
C PHE A 297 61.02 -23.79 18.11
N LYS A 298 60.23 -23.95 19.18
CA LYS A 298 60.35 -25.07 20.12
C LYS A 298 59.11 -25.93 20.03
N THR A 299 59.28 -27.23 19.85
CA THR A 299 58.20 -28.21 19.94
C THR A 299 58.54 -29.21 21.06
N LYS A 300 57.53 -29.63 21.82
CA LYS A 300 57.72 -30.57 22.94
C LYS A 300 56.66 -31.67 22.91
N ASN A 301 57.08 -32.88 23.28
CA ASN A 301 56.23 -34.07 23.41
C ASN A 301 55.44 -34.37 22.11
N ASN A 302 56.09 -34.26 20.95
CA ASN A 302 55.41 -34.53 19.68
C ASN A 302 55.63 -35.98 19.25
N ASP A 303 54.54 -36.61 18.83
CA ASP A 303 54.55 -37.91 18.19
C ASP A 303 54.35 -37.73 16.69
N ILE A 304 55.22 -38.34 15.89
CA ILE A 304 55.11 -38.41 14.43
C ILE A 304 54.95 -39.87 14.08
N SER A 305 53.92 -40.21 13.31
CA SER A 305 53.71 -41.57 12.82
C SER A 305 53.40 -41.55 11.33
N LEU A 306 54.12 -42.38 10.58
CA LEU A 306 53.95 -42.60 9.15
C LEU A 306 53.60 -44.07 8.91
N THR A 307 52.71 -44.36 7.98
CA THR A 307 52.37 -45.73 7.56
C THR A 307 52.52 -45.91 6.06
N ASP A 308 53.02 -47.08 5.67
CA ASP A 308 53.27 -47.56 4.30
C ASP A 308 54.04 -46.55 3.42
N ILE A 309 55.30 -46.30 3.78
CA ILE A 309 56.22 -45.55 2.93
C ILE A 309 56.76 -46.51 1.86
N ARG A 310 56.55 -46.19 0.58
CA ARG A 310 57.10 -46.96 -0.55
C ARG A 310 57.92 -46.07 -1.48
N ILE A 311 59.07 -46.59 -1.89
CA ILE A 311 60.01 -46.00 -2.84
C ILE A 311 60.30 -47.06 -3.90
N ASN A 312 59.86 -46.82 -5.14
CA ASN A 312 59.99 -47.77 -6.24
C ASN A 312 61.37 -47.68 -6.93
N GLU A 313 61.87 -48.82 -7.42
CA GLU A 313 63.12 -48.91 -8.17
C GLU A 313 62.99 -48.25 -9.56
N GLY A 314 63.94 -47.38 -9.93
CA GLY A 314 64.20 -46.96 -11.31
C GLY A 314 63.13 -46.12 -12.03
N ASN A 315 62.10 -45.57 -11.36
CA ASN A 315 61.03 -44.83 -12.04
C ASN A 315 60.79 -43.40 -11.50
N LYS A 316 60.44 -42.47 -12.39
CA LYS A 316 60.40 -41.01 -12.16
C LYS A 316 59.31 -40.46 -11.22
N ASN A 317 58.44 -41.30 -10.66
CA ASN A 317 57.41 -40.93 -9.67
C ASN A 317 57.37 -42.05 -8.60
N GLY A 318 57.36 -41.86 -7.29
CA GLY A 318 57.29 -40.75 -6.35
C GLY A 318 57.15 -41.44 -4.98
N ILE A 319 57.63 -40.85 -3.88
CA ILE A 319 57.44 -41.45 -2.55
C ILE A 319 55.93 -41.52 -2.27
N THR A 320 55.38 -42.70 -1.99
CA THR A 320 53.99 -42.82 -1.54
C THR A 320 53.95 -43.05 -0.03
N ILE A 321 53.11 -42.31 0.67
CA ILE A 321 52.85 -42.43 2.12
C ILE A 321 51.33 -42.62 2.28
N HIS A 322 50.87 -43.71 2.88
CA HIS A 322 49.42 -43.95 3.02
C HIS A 322 48.80 -43.34 4.28
N GLY A 323 49.56 -43.19 5.37
CA GLY A 323 49.05 -42.54 6.58
C GLY A 323 50.11 -41.63 7.20
N PHE A 324 49.68 -40.42 7.56
CA PHE A 324 50.50 -39.41 8.23
C PHE A 324 49.72 -38.90 9.44
N LYS A 325 50.20 -39.21 10.64
CA LYS A 325 49.64 -38.70 11.89
C LYS A 325 50.68 -37.80 12.57
N TYR A 326 50.36 -36.51 12.60
CA TYR A 326 51.15 -35.49 13.29
C TYR A 326 50.26 -34.66 14.19
N THR A 327 50.69 -34.46 15.43
CA THR A 327 49.98 -33.64 16.41
C THR A 327 50.86 -32.48 16.85
N LEU A 328 50.60 -31.28 16.32
CA LEU A 328 51.25 -30.05 16.76
C LEU A 328 50.38 -29.39 17.84
N ARG A 329 50.97 -29.00 18.98
CA ARG A 329 50.23 -28.39 20.11
C ARG A 329 50.69 -26.95 20.36
N ASN A 330 49.76 -26.07 20.75
CA ASN A 330 49.97 -24.69 21.20
C ASN A 330 50.68 -23.75 20.22
N PHE A 331 50.16 -23.62 18.99
CA PHE A 331 50.72 -22.72 17.98
C PHE A 331 50.18 -21.29 18.12
N SER A 332 51.05 -20.30 17.92
CA SER A 332 50.67 -18.88 17.81
C SER A 332 51.62 -18.16 16.84
N GLY A 333 51.06 -17.50 15.81
CA GLY A 333 51.79 -16.75 14.79
C GLY A 333 51.06 -15.48 14.34
N PHE A 334 51.75 -14.58 13.67
CA PHE A 334 51.17 -13.37 13.08
C PHE A 334 51.00 -13.52 11.57
N THR A 335 49.99 -12.86 11.00
CA THR A 335 49.80 -12.73 9.54
C THR A 335 50.95 -11.91 8.92
N PRO A 336 51.18 -11.98 7.59
CA PRO A 336 52.29 -11.28 6.93
C PRO A 336 52.31 -9.76 7.13
N ASP A 337 51.13 -9.14 7.24
CA ASP A 337 50.96 -7.72 7.57
C ASP A 337 51.24 -7.38 9.05
N SER A 338 51.46 -8.41 9.88
CA SER A 338 51.60 -8.35 11.33
C SER A 338 50.41 -7.65 12.02
N ILE A 339 49.22 -7.63 11.42
CA ILE A 339 48.01 -7.00 11.98
C ILE A 339 47.16 -8.01 12.76
N HIS A 340 47.03 -9.23 12.23
CA HIS A 340 46.23 -10.29 12.83
C HIS A 340 47.13 -11.38 13.44
N ARG A 341 46.69 -11.95 14.55
CA ARG A 341 47.32 -13.09 15.22
C ARG A 341 46.46 -14.34 15.01
N CYS A 342 47.06 -15.39 14.49
CA CYS A 342 46.45 -16.70 14.32
C CYS A 342 47.00 -17.67 15.38
N SER A 343 46.13 -18.36 16.11
CA SER A 343 46.53 -19.35 17.13
C SER A 343 45.60 -20.56 17.16
N PHE A 344 46.10 -21.71 17.59
CA PHE A 344 45.31 -22.92 17.83
C PHE A 344 45.94 -23.81 18.91
N ASP A 345 45.10 -24.58 19.62
CA ASP A 345 45.54 -25.45 20.71
C ASP A 345 46.18 -26.73 20.19
N SER A 346 45.56 -27.34 19.18
CA SER A 346 46.17 -28.49 18.51
C SER A 346 45.77 -28.57 17.04
N LEU A 347 46.71 -29.06 16.24
CA LEU A 347 46.56 -29.38 14.83
C LEU A 347 46.84 -30.88 14.70
N GLN A 348 45.83 -31.62 14.25
CA GLN A 348 45.92 -33.04 14.00
C GLN A 348 45.77 -33.30 12.50
N PHE A 349 46.72 -34.03 11.95
CA PHE A 349 46.60 -34.64 10.63
C PHE A 349 46.11 -36.07 10.83
N ILE A 350 44.98 -36.42 10.23
CA ILE A 350 44.35 -37.75 10.32
C ILE A 350 43.91 -38.14 8.91
N ASP A 351 44.61 -39.09 8.31
CA ASP A 351 44.37 -39.61 6.95
C ASP A 351 44.33 -38.49 5.91
N ASN A 352 43.15 -38.20 5.32
CA ASN A 352 42.94 -37.16 4.33
C ASN A 352 42.28 -35.89 4.91
N LYS A 353 42.51 -35.61 6.20
CA LYS A 353 41.85 -34.55 6.95
C LYS A 353 42.80 -33.85 7.90
N ILE A 354 42.69 -32.52 7.94
CA ILE A 354 43.31 -31.66 8.96
C ILE A 354 42.23 -31.24 9.94
N VAL A 355 42.52 -31.35 11.24
CA VAL A 355 41.66 -30.85 12.32
C VAL A 355 42.42 -29.86 13.17
N LEU A 356 41.95 -28.63 13.19
CA LEU A 356 42.40 -27.54 14.05
C LEU A 356 41.42 -27.40 15.23
N PHE A 357 41.93 -27.51 16.45
CA PHE A 357 41.17 -27.27 17.67
C PHE A 357 41.43 -25.87 18.22
N ASN A 358 40.35 -25.17 18.59
CA ASN A 358 40.36 -23.81 19.12
C ASN A 358 41.12 -22.81 18.25
N PHE A 359 40.86 -22.85 16.94
CA PHE A 359 41.45 -21.91 15.99
C PHE A 359 40.91 -20.50 16.23
N ASN A 360 41.81 -19.54 16.39
CA ASN A 360 41.50 -18.15 16.72
C ASN A 360 42.24 -17.20 15.78
N ILE A 361 41.52 -16.21 15.25
CA ILE A 361 42.08 -15.07 14.52
C ILE A 361 41.65 -13.80 15.25
N ALA A 362 42.62 -13.06 15.81
CA ALA A 362 42.37 -11.80 16.51
C ALA A 362 43.22 -10.67 15.95
N THR A 363 42.65 -9.48 15.76
CA THR A 363 43.44 -8.25 15.51
C THR A 363 44.32 -7.95 16.72
N SER A 364 45.60 -7.67 16.50
CA SER A 364 46.52 -7.33 17.59
C SER A 364 46.09 -6.05 18.32
N LYS A 365 45.99 -6.11 19.65
CA LYS A 365 45.62 -4.96 20.52
C LYS A 365 46.45 -3.69 20.24
N SER A 366 47.72 -3.84 19.88
CA SER A 366 48.62 -2.71 19.58
C SER A 366 48.35 -2.04 18.22
N LYS A 367 47.57 -2.68 17.34
CA LYS A 367 47.28 -2.19 15.97
C LYS A 367 45.79 -1.98 15.71
N GLU A 368 44.94 -2.08 16.74
CA GLU A 368 43.50 -1.81 16.63
C GLU A 368 43.19 -0.39 16.15
N SER A 369 44.03 0.61 16.47
CA SER A 369 43.83 2.01 16.06
C SER A 369 43.97 2.22 14.55
N ILE A 370 44.91 1.52 13.90
CA ILE A 370 45.25 1.67 12.47
C ILE A 370 44.53 0.67 11.54
N ALA A 371 43.90 -0.38 12.08
CA ALA A 371 43.14 -1.33 11.28
C ALA A 371 41.80 -0.73 10.79
N SER A 372 41.54 -0.81 9.49
CA SER A 372 40.25 -0.44 8.87
C SER A 372 39.13 -1.43 9.19
N VAL A 373 39.49 -2.69 9.49
CA VAL A 373 38.58 -3.78 9.89
C VAL A 373 39.18 -4.53 11.09
N ILE A 374 38.45 -4.61 12.19
CA ILE A 374 38.79 -5.42 13.37
C ILE A 374 38.13 -6.79 13.21
N ARG A 375 38.90 -7.86 13.43
CA ARG A 375 38.48 -9.25 13.26
C ARG A 375 38.78 -10.03 14.53
N ASN A 376 37.76 -10.62 15.14
CA ASN A 376 37.88 -11.53 16.28
C ASN A 376 37.04 -12.79 16.00
N HIS A 377 37.71 -13.83 15.49
CA HIS A 377 37.08 -15.09 15.10
C HIS A 377 37.55 -16.20 16.02
N THR A 378 36.62 -17.06 16.44
CA THR A 378 36.92 -18.22 17.28
C THR A 378 36.21 -19.43 16.70
N ILE A 379 36.96 -20.48 16.40
CA ILE A 379 36.47 -21.68 15.74
C ILE A 379 36.95 -22.88 16.58
N PRO A 380 36.09 -23.41 17.48
CA PRO A 380 36.46 -24.50 18.39
C PRO A 380 36.96 -25.76 17.68
N ARG A 381 36.40 -26.08 16.51
CA ARG A 381 36.85 -27.20 15.69
C ARG A 381 36.71 -26.83 14.22
N PHE A 382 37.83 -26.80 13.52
CA PHE A 382 37.91 -26.51 12.09
C PHE A 382 38.52 -27.71 11.37
N GLU A 383 37.80 -28.27 10.42
CA GLU A 383 38.18 -29.43 9.65
C GLU A 383 38.40 -29.06 8.18
N ILE A 384 39.50 -29.52 7.60
CA ILE A 384 39.79 -29.42 6.17
C ILE A 384 39.90 -30.86 5.67
N ILE A 385 39.14 -31.23 4.64
CA ILE A 385 38.96 -32.62 4.20
C ILE A 385 39.27 -32.70 2.70
N GLY A 386 39.92 -33.78 2.27
CA GLY A 386 40.20 -34.02 0.86
C GLY A 386 41.46 -33.31 0.36
N MET A 387 42.54 -33.35 1.13
CA MET A 387 43.80 -32.66 0.85
C MET A 387 44.69 -33.44 -0.13
N ASP A 388 45.36 -32.74 -1.05
CA ASP A 388 46.42 -33.33 -1.87
C ASP A 388 47.77 -33.28 -1.14
N TRP A 389 48.16 -34.42 -0.55
CA TRP A 389 49.43 -34.58 0.16
C TRP A 389 50.66 -34.40 -0.73
N THR A 390 50.55 -34.75 -2.02
CA THR A 390 51.67 -34.73 -2.96
C THR A 390 52.01 -33.29 -3.31
N GLU A 391 50.99 -32.48 -3.65
CA GLU A 391 51.12 -31.04 -3.88
C GLU A 391 51.62 -30.28 -2.64
N PHE A 392 51.10 -30.62 -1.46
CA PHE A 392 51.50 -29.94 -0.23
C PHE A 392 52.97 -30.19 0.15
N ILE A 393 53.42 -31.45 0.11
CA ILE A 393 54.79 -31.81 0.54
C ILE A 393 55.84 -31.44 -0.51
N LEU A 394 55.55 -31.62 -1.81
CA LEU A 394 56.54 -31.47 -2.88
C LEU A 394 56.54 -30.09 -3.54
N HIS A 395 55.37 -29.46 -3.66
CA HIS A 395 55.20 -28.21 -4.41
C HIS A 395 54.77 -27.02 -3.55
N ASN A 396 54.58 -27.25 -2.24
CA ASN A 396 54.24 -26.21 -1.28
C ASN A 396 52.89 -25.52 -1.59
N HIS A 397 51.98 -26.24 -2.26
CA HIS A 397 50.65 -25.78 -2.63
C HIS A 397 49.58 -26.48 -1.78
N PHE A 398 48.64 -25.71 -1.23
CA PHE A 398 47.62 -26.22 -0.30
C PHE A 398 46.25 -26.23 -0.98
N ALA A 399 45.79 -27.41 -1.39
CA ALA A 399 44.50 -27.64 -2.05
C ALA A 399 43.67 -28.67 -1.26
N ALA A 400 42.37 -28.42 -1.09
CA ALA A 400 41.46 -29.32 -0.38
C ALA A 400 40.02 -29.32 -0.94
N GLU A 401 39.32 -30.44 -0.83
CA GLU A 401 37.95 -30.56 -1.31
C GLU A 401 36.96 -29.68 -0.52
N LYS A 402 36.97 -29.75 0.81
CA LYS A 402 36.00 -29.04 1.64
C LYS A 402 36.51 -28.63 3.01
N ALA A 403 35.94 -27.54 3.53
CA ALA A 403 36.19 -27.01 4.86
C ALA A 403 34.92 -27.06 5.73
N VAL A 404 35.00 -27.57 6.97
CA VAL A 404 33.87 -27.62 7.93
C VAL A 404 34.26 -26.95 9.25
N LEU A 405 33.53 -25.90 9.62
CA LEU A 405 33.74 -25.11 10.83
C LEU A 405 32.60 -25.40 11.82
N TYR A 406 32.91 -25.99 12.97
CA TYR A 406 31.93 -26.32 14.01
C TYR A 406 31.91 -25.26 15.12
N ASN A 407 30.71 -24.80 15.44
CA ASN A 407 30.44 -23.73 16.42
C ASN A 407 31.28 -22.45 16.21
N PRO A 408 31.50 -21.97 14.97
CA PRO A 408 32.36 -20.81 14.76
C PRO A 408 31.68 -19.52 15.22
N ILE A 409 32.42 -18.63 15.87
CA ILE A 409 31.97 -17.28 16.25
C ILE A 409 32.79 -16.29 15.44
N PHE A 410 32.13 -15.57 14.53
CA PHE A 410 32.74 -14.50 13.74
C PHE A 410 32.33 -13.14 14.28
N ASN A 411 33.28 -12.33 14.74
CA ASN A 411 33.05 -10.92 15.02
C ASN A 411 33.85 -10.05 14.05
N VAL A 412 33.16 -9.20 13.29
CA VAL A 412 33.74 -8.28 12.31
C VAL A 412 33.27 -6.86 12.62
N ILE A 413 34.20 -5.92 12.78
CA ILE A 413 33.90 -4.50 12.96
C ILE A 413 34.62 -3.69 11.88
N LYS A 414 33.87 -3.04 10.99
CA LYS A 414 34.39 -2.13 9.97
C LYS A 414 34.26 -0.68 10.47
N LYS A 415 35.36 0.05 10.54
CA LYS A 415 35.34 1.48 10.93
C LYS A 415 34.79 2.32 9.76
N SER A 416 33.88 3.25 10.05
CA SER A 416 33.39 4.20 9.06
C SER A 416 34.51 5.19 8.71
N THR A 417 34.90 5.27 7.44
CA THR A 417 35.86 6.27 6.95
C THR A 417 35.19 7.64 6.99
N GLY A 418 35.58 8.46 7.96
CA GLY A 418 35.28 9.89 7.93
C GLY A 418 35.85 10.51 6.64
N LYS A 419 35.08 11.43 6.04
CA LYS A 419 35.37 12.20 4.82
C LYS A 419 36.88 12.40 4.57
N VAL A 420 37.47 11.59 3.70
CA VAL A 420 38.76 11.89 3.05
C VAL A 420 38.43 12.66 1.77
N LYS A 421 38.96 13.88 1.65
CA LYS A 421 38.86 14.68 0.43
C LYS A 421 39.57 13.95 -0.70
N SER A 422 38.87 13.92 -1.85
CA SER A 422 39.30 13.41 -3.13
C SER A 422 40.76 13.75 -3.49
N SER A 423 41.56 12.73 -3.78
CA SER A 423 42.47 12.78 -4.92
C SER A 423 42.28 11.53 -5.76
N SER A 424 42.23 11.77 -7.06
CA SER A 424 41.91 10.87 -8.14
C SER A 424 42.95 9.76 -8.31
N THR A 425 42.52 8.51 -8.16
CA THR A 425 42.85 7.38 -9.06
C THR A 425 41.95 6.22 -8.66
N LEU A 426 41.41 5.54 -9.66
CA LEU A 426 40.48 4.41 -9.54
C LEU A 426 40.95 3.39 -8.48
N ALA A 427 40.41 3.50 -7.27
CA ALA A 427 40.46 2.44 -6.28
C ALA A 427 39.04 1.86 -6.20
N ASN A 428 38.84 0.72 -6.87
CA ASN A 428 37.64 -0.09 -6.73
C ASN A 428 37.28 -0.20 -5.25
N GLU A 429 36.13 0.35 -4.87
CA GLU A 429 35.53 0.09 -3.56
C GLU A 429 35.21 -1.40 -3.50
N LYS A 430 36.15 -2.17 -2.91
CA LYS A 430 36.01 -3.60 -2.70
C LYS A 430 34.71 -3.88 -1.95
N SER A 431 33.83 -4.66 -2.57
CA SER A 431 32.51 -4.96 -2.00
C SER A 431 32.63 -5.73 -0.69
N VAL A 432 31.61 -5.66 0.17
CA VAL A 432 31.57 -6.49 1.39
C VAL A 432 31.69 -7.99 1.05
N PHE A 433 31.29 -8.40 -0.15
CA PHE A 433 31.39 -9.77 -0.64
C PHE A 433 32.83 -10.18 -1.02
N GLU A 434 33.67 -9.24 -1.46
CA GLU A 434 35.13 -9.47 -1.62
C GLU A 434 35.85 -9.62 -0.26
N THR A 435 35.17 -9.33 0.86
CA THR A 435 35.75 -9.56 2.19
C THR A 435 35.73 -11.04 2.56
N LEU A 436 34.87 -11.84 1.91
CA LEU A 436 34.79 -13.30 2.06
C LEU A 436 35.80 -14.03 1.16
N SER A 437 36.33 -13.39 0.11
CA SER A 437 37.36 -13.98 -0.77
C SER A 437 38.76 -13.98 -0.18
N VAL A 438 38.97 -13.44 1.03
CA VAL A 438 40.29 -13.49 1.71
C VAL A 438 40.70 -14.94 2.06
N PHE A 439 39.75 -15.88 2.12
CA PHE A 439 40.08 -17.30 2.26
C PHE A 439 40.68 -17.92 1.00
N ASP A 440 40.53 -17.28 -0.16
CA ASP A 440 40.89 -17.79 -1.49
C ASP A 440 42.37 -17.59 -1.82
N SER A 441 43.05 -16.59 -1.26
CA SER A 441 44.45 -16.29 -1.61
C SER A 441 45.48 -17.26 -1.00
N LEU A 442 45.04 -18.24 -0.19
CA LEU A 442 45.93 -19.15 0.56
C LEU A 442 45.51 -20.63 0.49
N ILE A 443 44.26 -20.94 0.08
CA ILE A 443 43.69 -22.28 0.13
C ILE A 443 42.72 -22.46 -1.06
N ASP A 444 43.00 -23.41 -1.96
CA ASP A 444 42.07 -23.81 -3.01
C ASP A 444 41.01 -24.77 -2.43
N LEU A 445 39.75 -24.31 -2.32
CA LEU A 445 38.61 -25.05 -1.73
C LEU A 445 37.47 -25.14 -2.73
N ASN A 446 36.79 -26.29 -2.81
CA ASN A 446 35.55 -26.42 -3.56
C ASN A 446 34.32 -26.05 -2.72
N GLU A 447 34.32 -26.39 -1.43
CA GLU A 447 33.16 -26.22 -0.56
C GLU A 447 33.51 -25.75 0.86
N MET A 448 32.63 -24.94 1.46
CA MET A 448 32.74 -24.50 2.85
C MET A 448 31.42 -24.66 3.60
N ARG A 449 31.48 -25.26 4.80
CA ARG A 449 30.33 -25.50 5.67
C ARG A 449 30.55 -24.96 7.08
N PHE A 450 29.62 -24.14 7.54
CA PHE A 450 29.50 -23.65 8.91
C PHE A 450 28.40 -24.45 9.61
N VAL A 451 28.70 -25.01 10.78
CA VAL A 451 27.74 -25.78 11.59
C VAL A 451 27.56 -25.09 12.93
N ASN A 452 26.32 -24.69 13.24
CA ASN A 452 25.93 -24.09 14.52
C ASN A 452 26.74 -22.83 14.93
N GLY A 453 27.04 -21.95 13.97
CA GLY A 453 27.87 -20.76 14.18
C GLY A 453 27.13 -19.52 14.72
N GLN A 454 27.89 -18.48 15.02
CA GLN A 454 27.43 -17.12 15.30
C GLN A 454 28.17 -16.13 14.41
N PHE A 455 27.46 -15.15 13.87
CA PHE A 455 28.05 -14.11 13.02
C PHE A 455 27.59 -12.74 13.48
N ASN A 456 28.53 -11.92 13.93
CA ASN A 456 28.32 -10.57 14.41
C ASN A 456 29.09 -9.60 13.51
N PHE A 457 28.38 -8.68 12.85
CA PHE A 457 28.96 -7.70 11.94
C PHE A 457 28.49 -6.30 12.31
N LYS A 458 29.45 -5.37 12.46
CA LYS A 458 29.17 -3.95 12.76
C LYS A 458 29.93 -3.04 11.82
N GLN A 459 29.24 -2.08 11.19
CA GLN A 459 29.84 -1.03 10.35
C GLN A 459 29.42 0.35 10.85
N GLY A 460 30.36 1.07 11.48
CA GLY A 460 30.07 2.38 12.08
C GLY A 460 28.87 2.36 13.06
N ASN A 461 28.02 3.37 12.97
CA ASN A 461 26.71 3.43 13.64
C ASN A 461 25.54 3.03 12.72
N ASP A 462 25.84 2.65 11.47
CA ASP A 462 24.84 2.52 10.42
C ASP A 462 24.29 1.09 10.32
N ILE A 463 25.15 0.07 10.50
CA ILE A 463 24.77 -1.34 10.35
C ILE A 463 25.27 -2.15 11.54
N ASP A 464 24.36 -2.89 12.19
CA ASP A 464 24.67 -3.87 13.24
C ASP A 464 23.87 -5.16 13.00
N LEU A 465 24.53 -6.29 12.75
CA LEU A 465 23.93 -7.57 12.38
C LEU A 465 24.43 -8.68 13.29
N HIS A 466 23.51 -9.44 13.87
CA HIS A 466 23.78 -10.60 14.72
C HIS A 466 23.00 -11.82 14.25
N LEU A 467 23.70 -12.90 13.88
CA LEU A 467 23.13 -14.21 13.54
C LEU A 467 23.52 -15.25 14.62
N LYS A 468 22.58 -16.06 15.08
CA LYS A 468 22.82 -17.17 16.02
C LYS A 468 22.40 -18.52 15.45
N LYS A 469 23.17 -19.56 15.77
CA LYS A 469 23.03 -20.95 15.29
C LYS A 469 22.99 -21.03 13.75
N LEU A 470 23.90 -20.31 13.12
CA LEU A 470 24.09 -20.27 11.68
C LEU A 470 24.61 -21.61 11.16
N ASN A 471 23.84 -22.28 10.31
CA ASN A 471 24.33 -23.33 9.42
C ASN A 471 24.37 -22.77 8.01
N TRP A 472 25.54 -22.82 7.38
CA TRP A 472 25.74 -22.22 6.07
C TRP A 472 26.63 -23.11 5.23
N TYR A 473 26.20 -23.47 4.02
CA TYR A 473 26.92 -24.35 3.12
C TYR A 473 27.06 -23.66 1.77
N ILE A 474 28.31 -23.47 1.34
CA ILE A 474 28.67 -22.60 0.22
C ILE A 474 29.60 -23.34 -0.74
N ASN A 475 29.39 -23.14 -2.04
CA ASN A 475 30.35 -23.43 -3.10
C ASN A 475 31.33 -22.26 -3.22
N THR A 476 32.59 -22.46 -2.83
CA THR A 476 33.61 -21.41 -2.80
C THR A 476 34.03 -20.96 -4.20
N ASN A 477 34.03 -21.87 -5.18
CA ASN A 477 34.36 -21.56 -6.58
C ASN A 477 33.33 -20.65 -7.26
N GLU A 478 32.05 -20.80 -6.91
CA GLU A 478 30.98 -19.92 -7.38
C GLU A 478 30.98 -18.58 -6.63
N LEU A 479 31.27 -18.61 -5.32
CA LEU A 479 31.32 -17.42 -4.48
C LEU A 479 32.42 -16.44 -4.92
N THR A 480 33.61 -16.95 -5.28
CA THR A 480 34.77 -16.11 -5.69
C THR A 480 34.57 -15.47 -7.06
N LYS A 481 33.73 -16.07 -7.91
CA LYS A 481 33.35 -15.54 -9.22
C LYS A 481 32.14 -14.60 -9.16
N ALA A 482 31.42 -14.56 -8.04
CA ALA A 482 30.21 -13.77 -7.88
C ALA A 482 30.52 -12.27 -7.87
N LYS A 483 29.86 -11.52 -8.75
CA LYS A 483 29.93 -10.05 -8.87
C LYS A 483 28.64 -9.36 -8.42
N SER A 484 27.58 -10.12 -8.15
CA SER A 484 26.28 -9.63 -7.71
C SER A 484 25.72 -10.43 -6.51
N SER A 485 24.79 -9.83 -5.76
CA SER A 485 24.10 -10.50 -4.65
C SER A 485 23.34 -11.75 -5.09
N LYS A 486 22.80 -11.77 -6.32
CA LYS A 486 22.16 -12.94 -6.93
C LYS A 486 23.15 -14.10 -7.14
N GLU A 487 24.34 -13.82 -7.65
CA GLU A 487 25.40 -14.83 -7.84
C GLU A 487 25.96 -15.33 -6.50
N VAL A 488 26.06 -14.46 -5.49
CA VAL A 488 26.40 -14.86 -4.11
C VAL A 488 25.35 -15.83 -3.56
N MET A 489 24.06 -15.54 -3.75
CA MET A 489 22.98 -16.43 -3.30
C MET A 489 22.95 -17.75 -4.08
N HIS A 490 23.33 -17.78 -5.36
CA HIS A 490 23.48 -19.01 -6.12
C HIS A 490 24.58 -19.93 -5.56
N ALA A 491 25.69 -19.35 -5.09
CA ALA A 491 26.79 -20.09 -4.48
C ALA A 491 26.40 -20.75 -3.14
N VAL A 492 25.29 -20.35 -2.51
CA VAL A 492 24.80 -20.92 -1.24
C VAL A 492 23.95 -22.16 -1.51
N LYS A 493 24.43 -23.34 -1.11
CA LYS A 493 23.68 -24.61 -1.17
C LYS A 493 22.61 -24.71 -0.08
N GLU A 494 22.94 -24.31 1.15
CA GLU A 494 22.04 -24.31 2.30
C GLU A 494 22.36 -23.14 3.23
N LEU A 495 21.34 -22.46 3.76
CA LEU A 495 21.48 -21.44 4.80
C LEU A 495 20.34 -21.56 5.81
N SER A 496 20.64 -21.69 7.10
CA SER A 496 19.65 -21.64 8.17
C SER A 496 20.22 -20.97 9.42
N PHE A 497 19.37 -20.28 10.18
CA PHE A 497 19.72 -19.70 11.48
C PHE A 497 18.49 -19.58 12.39
N ASP A 498 18.69 -19.66 13.70
CA ASP A 498 17.59 -19.58 14.68
C ASP A 498 17.13 -18.14 14.89
N THR A 499 18.06 -17.18 14.93
CA THR A 499 17.72 -15.75 15.11
C THR A 499 18.68 -14.86 14.34
N ALA A 500 18.14 -13.87 13.64
CA ALA A 500 18.88 -12.71 13.13
C ALA A 500 18.33 -11.42 13.74
N ILE A 501 19.19 -10.54 14.21
CA ILE A 501 18.85 -9.18 14.62
C ILE A 501 19.69 -8.25 13.76
N ALA A 502 19.04 -7.35 13.04
CA ALA A 502 19.70 -6.36 12.19
C ALA A 502 19.21 -4.95 12.54
N SER A 503 20.13 -4.02 12.72
CA SER A 503 19.88 -2.58 12.81
C SER A 503 20.51 -1.93 11.59
N LEU A 504 19.70 -1.24 10.79
CA LEU A 504 20.08 -0.48 9.60
C LEU A 504 19.71 1.00 9.82
N PRO A 505 20.20 1.95 8.99
CA PRO A 505 19.83 3.35 9.15
C PRO A 505 18.31 3.53 9.03
N GLY A 506 17.66 3.86 10.14
CA GLY A 506 16.21 4.10 10.19
C GLY A 506 15.33 2.85 10.36
N VAL A 507 15.89 1.63 10.48
CA VAL A 507 15.12 0.37 10.56
C VAL A 507 15.78 -0.64 11.49
N THR A 508 14.97 -1.33 12.30
CA THR A 508 15.38 -2.53 13.03
C THR A 508 14.56 -3.73 12.57
N MET A 509 15.22 -4.87 12.41
CA MET A 509 14.62 -6.13 12.01
C MET A 509 15.04 -7.25 12.94
N ARG A 510 14.09 -8.11 13.28
CA ARG A 510 14.32 -9.35 14.02
C ARG A 510 13.66 -10.49 13.26
N ILE A 511 14.46 -11.46 12.85
CA ILE A 511 14.02 -12.64 12.12
C ILE A 511 14.23 -13.84 13.04
N ALA A 512 13.21 -14.68 13.20
CA ALA A 512 13.30 -15.91 13.97
C ALA A 512 13.06 -17.13 13.05
N ALA A 513 14.00 -18.07 13.09
CA ALA A 513 14.08 -19.32 12.36
C ALA A 513 13.91 -19.17 10.84
N THR A 514 15.02 -19.27 10.11
CA THR A 514 15.03 -19.25 8.65
C THR A 514 15.59 -20.55 8.09
N LYS A 515 15.07 -20.95 6.93
CA LYS A 515 15.62 -22.04 6.13
C LYS A 515 15.62 -21.63 4.66
N PHE A 516 16.79 -21.64 4.06
CA PHE A 516 17.03 -21.44 2.64
C PHE A 516 17.66 -22.71 2.09
N ILE A 517 17.02 -23.30 1.08
CA ILE A 517 17.49 -24.51 0.39
C ILE A 517 17.56 -24.16 -1.09
N ASN A 518 18.74 -24.30 -1.70
CA ASN A 518 18.98 -23.89 -3.09
C ASN A 518 18.09 -24.63 -4.10
N SER A 519 17.62 -25.84 -3.79
CA SER A 519 16.73 -26.63 -4.66
C SER A 519 15.38 -25.97 -4.98
N GLY A 520 15.00 -24.89 -4.28
CA GLY A 520 13.73 -24.18 -4.51
C GLY A 520 13.85 -22.68 -4.75
N LYS A 521 15.06 -22.08 -4.73
CA LYS A 521 15.27 -20.61 -4.72
C LYS A 521 14.18 -19.91 -3.90
N SER A 522 14.08 -20.27 -2.62
CA SER A 522 13.02 -19.74 -1.76
C SER A 522 13.54 -19.56 -0.34
N LEU A 523 13.40 -18.34 0.17
CA LEU A 523 13.69 -17.98 1.54
C LEU A 523 12.44 -18.18 2.40
N LEU A 524 12.48 -19.18 3.29
CA LEU A 524 11.40 -19.45 4.24
C LEU A 524 11.74 -18.83 5.59
N ILE A 525 10.91 -17.91 6.04
CA ILE A 525 11.04 -17.18 7.30
C ILE A 525 9.85 -17.50 8.20
N LYS A 526 10.09 -18.13 9.35
CA LYS A 526 9.02 -18.49 10.28
C LYS A 526 8.36 -17.25 10.88
N ASN A 527 9.15 -16.28 11.34
CA ASN A 527 8.65 -15.02 11.89
C ASN A 527 9.63 -13.87 11.57
N ILE A 528 9.10 -12.74 11.11
CA ILE A 528 9.84 -11.50 10.91
C ILE A 528 9.12 -10.35 11.60
N GLN A 529 9.88 -9.62 12.42
CA GLN A 529 9.48 -8.36 13.03
C GLN A 529 10.32 -7.25 12.45
N PHE A 530 9.66 -6.19 11.99
CA PHE A 530 10.26 -5.01 11.40
C PHE A 530 9.72 -3.78 12.13
N SER A 531 10.58 -2.81 12.44
CA SER A 531 10.15 -1.50 12.92
C SER A 531 11.04 -0.38 12.41
N THR A 532 10.45 0.77 12.09
CA THR A 532 11.19 1.99 11.77
C THR A 532 11.78 2.61 13.03
N ALA A 533 12.87 3.37 12.90
CA ALA A 533 13.58 3.97 14.04
C ALA A 533 12.73 4.99 14.83
N ASP A 534 11.77 5.64 14.15
CA ASP A 534 10.79 6.53 14.77
C ASP A 534 9.60 5.77 15.40
N LYS A 535 9.59 4.42 15.32
CA LYS A 535 8.51 3.52 15.75
C LYS A 535 7.15 3.81 15.10
N ASN A 536 7.15 4.61 14.03
CA ASN A 536 5.94 4.95 13.28
C ASN A 536 5.44 3.79 12.43
N THR A 537 6.27 2.81 12.08
CA THR A 537 5.80 1.61 11.39
C THR A 537 6.32 0.38 12.11
N SER A 538 5.43 -0.57 12.38
CA SER A 538 5.80 -1.91 12.86
C SER A 538 5.07 -2.96 12.03
N VAL A 539 5.80 -3.99 11.62
CA VAL A 539 5.30 -5.09 10.81
C VAL A 539 5.73 -6.39 11.47
N ASN A 540 4.79 -7.31 11.64
CA ASN A 540 5.03 -8.64 12.18
C ASN A 540 4.38 -9.66 11.24
N LEU A 541 5.17 -10.49 10.56
CA LEU A 541 4.69 -11.48 9.59
C LEU A 541 5.12 -12.89 10.01
N THR A 542 4.20 -13.84 9.87
CA THR A 542 4.44 -15.26 10.17
C THR A 542 4.35 -16.10 8.90
N GLY A 543 5.32 -16.99 8.71
CA GLY A 543 5.41 -17.87 7.53
C GLY A 543 5.65 -17.13 6.22
N LEU A 544 6.57 -16.16 6.23
CA LEU A 544 6.96 -15.40 5.04
C LEU A 544 7.81 -16.27 4.10
N VAL A 545 7.45 -16.27 2.82
CA VAL A 545 8.14 -16.90 1.70
C VAL A 545 8.53 -15.79 0.73
N VAL A 546 9.76 -15.84 0.24
CA VAL A 546 10.25 -15.00 -0.87
C VAL A 546 11.02 -15.91 -1.79
N ASN A 547 10.61 -16.03 -3.05
CA ASN A 547 11.26 -16.94 -3.99
C ASN A 547 12.60 -16.32 -4.46
N ASP A 548 12.54 -15.32 -5.35
CA ASP A 548 13.72 -14.61 -5.80
C ASP A 548 13.85 -13.26 -5.08
N LEU A 549 15.03 -12.97 -4.53
CA LEU A 549 15.37 -11.67 -3.95
C LEU A 549 16.72 -11.20 -4.50
N SER A 550 16.73 -10.02 -5.12
CA SER A 550 17.94 -9.33 -5.55
C SER A 550 17.94 -7.92 -4.98
N VAL A 551 19.07 -7.56 -4.36
CA VAL A 551 19.30 -6.23 -3.80
C VAL A 551 20.54 -5.65 -4.47
N GLU A 552 20.36 -4.55 -5.19
CA GLU A 552 21.39 -3.71 -5.79
C GLU A 552 21.42 -2.35 -5.08
N THR A 553 22.46 -1.54 -5.30
CA THR A 553 22.72 -0.29 -4.55
C THR A 553 21.52 0.67 -4.46
N ASN A 554 20.65 0.72 -5.49
CA ASN A 554 19.45 1.56 -5.54
C ASN A 554 18.20 0.82 -6.04
N LYS A 555 18.22 -0.52 -6.13
CA LYS A 555 17.13 -1.31 -6.72
C LYS A 555 16.86 -2.57 -5.91
N ILE A 556 15.60 -2.78 -5.53
CA ILE A 556 15.14 -4.06 -4.96
C ILE A 556 14.26 -4.78 -5.97
N LEU A 557 14.58 -6.04 -6.24
CA LEU A 557 13.76 -6.95 -7.02
C LEU A 557 13.36 -8.13 -6.12
N ALA A 558 12.08 -8.39 -5.99
CA ALA A 558 11.61 -9.58 -5.29
C ALA A 558 10.44 -10.24 -6.02
N ASP A 559 10.37 -11.56 -5.99
CA ASP A 559 9.30 -12.36 -6.59
C ASP A 559 8.77 -13.41 -5.61
N GLY A 560 7.48 -13.75 -5.76
CA GLY A 560 6.81 -14.79 -4.97
C GLY A 560 6.76 -14.46 -3.47
N ILE A 561 6.41 -13.22 -3.12
CA ILE A 561 6.32 -12.77 -1.73
C ILE A 561 4.99 -13.25 -1.13
N ALA A 562 5.02 -14.20 -0.19
CA ALA A 562 3.81 -14.68 0.45
C ALA A 562 3.92 -14.86 1.96
N TRP A 563 2.87 -14.56 2.74
CA TRP A 563 2.84 -14.85 4.18
C TRP A 563 1.48 -15.39 4.65
N LYS A 564 1.50 -16.18 5.73
CA LYS A 564 0.31 -16.86 6.27
C LYS A 564 -0.56 -15.93 7.13
N GLU A 565 0.08 -15.15 7.99
CA GLU A 565 -0.57 -14.24 8.94
C GLU A 565 0.31 -13.01 9.17
N GLY A 566 -0.29 -11.86 9.44
CA GLY A 566 0.46 -10.63 9.66
C GLY A 566 -0.25 -9.57 10.50
N THR A 567 0.52 -8.68 11.10
CA THR A 567 0.02 -7.42 11.68
C THR A 567 0.91 -6.27 11.20
N ILE A 568 0.28 -5.26 10.62
CA ILE A 568 0.93 -4.06 10.10
C ILE A 568 0.34 -2.87 10.85
N ASN A 569 1.16 -2.16 11.63
CA ASN A 569 0.77 -0.94 12.31
C ASN A 569 1.55 0.24 11.74
N ILE A 570 0.84 1.30 11.35
CA ILE A 570 1.41 2.52 10.79
C ILE A 570 0.85 3.70 11.60
N SER A 571 1.70 4.32 12.40
CA SER A 571 1.39 5.52 13.17
C SER A 571 2.14 6.72 12.60
N THR A 572 1.46 7.76 12.13
CA THR A 572 2.12 9.01 11.68
C THR A 572 1.80 10.14 12.66
N HIS A 573 2.63 10.30 13.69
CA HIS A 573 2.57 11.49 14.55
C HIS A 573 3.38 12.64 13.93
N PRO A 574 2.89 13.89 13.99
CA PRO A 574 3.63 15.02 13.43
C PRO A 574 4.99 15.14 14.13
N LYS A 575 6.07 15.07 13.36
CA LYS A 575 7.39 15.50 13.82
C LYS A 575 7.35 17.01 14.08
N ILE A 576 7.98 17.41 15.18
CA ILE A 576 8.29 18.80 15.53
C ILE A 576 8.86 19.52 14.30
N ALA A 577 8.38 20.73 14.04
CA ALA A 577 8.80 21.56 12.93
C ALA A 577 10.34 21.75 12.95
N GLY A 578 11.00 21.13 11.97
CA GLY A 578 12.44 21.21 11.82
C GLY A 578 12.95 19.96 11.10
N VAL A 579 13.38 20.16 9.85
CA VAL A 579 13.96 19.16 8.93
C VAL A 579 12.97 18.42 8.03
N ALA A 580 12.66 19.05 6.90
CA ALA A 580 12.50 18.35 5.63
C ALA A 580 13.10 19.22 4.51
N LYS A 581 14.39 19.05 4.22
CA LYS A 581 14.92 19.24 2.87
C LYS A 581 14.99 17.86 2.23
N GLN A 582 14.25 17.68 1.15
CA GLN A 582 14.25 16.50 0.31
C GLN A 582 15.68 16.21 -0.18
N ALA A 583 16.23 15.07 0.23
CA ALA A 583 17.20 14.36 -0.60
C ALA A 583 16.39 13.46 -1.54
N GLY A 584 16.44 13.73 -2.84
CA GLY A 584 15.85 12.87 -3.86
C GLY A 584 16.55 11.51 -3.85
N ASN A 585 16.00 10.54 -3.13
CA ASN A 585 16.46 9.17 -3.20
C ASN A 585 15.91 8.54 -4.49
N ASN A 586 16.80 8.27 -5.46
CA ASN A 586 16.56 7.52 -6.69
C ASN A 586 16.31 6.01 -6.44
N PHE A 587 15.66 5.67 -5.33
CA PHE A 587 15.42 4.30 -4.93
C PHE A 587 14.27 3.70 -5.74
N SER A 588 14.53 2.61 -6.45
CA SER A 588 13.57 1.90 -7.28
C SER A 588 13.29 0.51 -6.73
N PHE A 589 12.08 -0.02 -6.93
CA PHE A 589 11.77 -1.40 -6.55
C PHE A 589 10.74 -2.03 -7.49
N ILE A 590 10.81 -3.35 -7.63
CA ILE A 590 9.81 -4.17 -8.33
C ILE A 590 9.56 -5.41 -7.47
N LEU A 591 8.32 -5.56 -7.00
CA LEU A 591 7.87 -6.68 -6.18
C LEU A 591 6.77 -7.42 -6.94
N ASN A 592 7.03 -8.66 -7.31
CA ASN A 592 6.12 -9.48 -8.11
C ASN A 592 5.45 -10.56 -7.26
N ASN A 593 4.24 -10.96 -7.67
CA ASN A 593 3.49 -12.08 -7.11
C ASN A 593 3.34 -12.00 -5.57
N ILE A 594 2.80 -10.88 -5.08
CA ILE A 594 2.54 -10.69 -3.65
C ILE A 594 1.22 -11.37 -3.29
N SER A 595 1.24 -12.25 -2.30
CA SER A 595 0.04 -12.90 -1.76
C SER A 595 0.06 -12.89 -0.23
N ALA A 596 -1.00 -12.38 0.39
CA ALA A 596 -1.05 -12.22 1.83
C ALA A 596 -2.41 -12.60 2.37
N ASN A 597 -2.42 -13.47 3.39
CA ASN A 597 -3.63 -13.90 4.04
C ASN A 597 -3.62 -13.45 5.51
N ASN A 598 -4.80 -13.39 6.12
CA ASN A 598 -5.00 -13.16 7.56
C ASN A 598 -4.14 -12.03 8.15
N THR A 599 -4.25 -10.83 7.56
CA THR A 599 -3.40 -9.69 7.92
C THR A 599 -4.21 -8.57 8.57
N ARG A 600 -3.90 -8.22 9.83
CA ARG A 600 -4.48 -7.05 10.49
C ARG A 600 -3.71 -5.79 10.11
N LEU A 601 -4.41 -4.79 9.58
CA LEU A 601 -3.85 -3.48 9.27
C LEU A 601 -4.41 -2.45 10.24
N ILE A 602 -3.52 -1.70 10.89
CA ILE A 602 -3.86 -0.60 11.78
C ILE A 602 -3.10 0.64 11.31
N TYR A 603 -3.83 1.73 11.07
CA TYR A 603 -3.30 3.03 10.73
C TYR A 603 -3.78 4.05 11.77
N ASP A 604 -2.87 4.79 12.40
CA ASP A 604 -3.19 5.79 13.43
C ASP A 604 -2.48 7.11 13.12
N ASN A 605 -3.23 8.19 12.96
CA ASN A 605 -2.68 9.54 12.91
C ASN A 605 -3.56 10.52 13.70
N THR A 606 -3.15 11.79 13.74
CA THR A 606 -3.88 12.82 14.50
C THR A 606 -5.32 13.10 14.02
N LYS A 607 -5.71 12.62 12.83
CA LYS A 607 -7.00 12.88 12.17
C LYS A 607 -7.84 11.61 11.95
N LEU A 608 -7.21 10.45 11.80
CA LEU A 608 -7.80 9.19 11.37
C LEU A 608 -7.14 8.02 12.10
N LYS A 609 -7.97 7.21 12.75
CA LYS A 609 -7.62 5.85 13.21
C LYS A 609 -8.38 4.86 12.36
N LEU A 610 -7.70 3.95 11.68
CA LEU A 610 -8.28 2.94 10.80
C LEU A 610 -7.74 1.57 11.22
N GLY A 611 -8.64 0.61 11.42
CA GLY A 611 -8.31 -0.80 11.63
C GLY A 611 -9.11 -1.65 10.67
N LEU A 612 -8.50 -2.67 10.08
CA LEU A 612 -9.18 -3.66 9.23
C LEU A 612 -8.47 -5.02 9.27
N PHE A 613 -9.17 -6.07 8.87
CA PHE A 613 -8.61 -7.42 8.72
C PHE A 613 -8.70 -7.87 7.26
N LEU A 614 -7.56 -8.16 6.64
CA LEU A 614 -7.45 -8.71 5.29
C LEU A 614 -7.52 -10.23 5.37
N LYS A 615 -8.55 -10.84 4.79
CA LYS A 615 -8.61 -12.29 4.56
C LYS A 615 -7.64 -12.68 3.45
N MET A 616 -7.57 -11.85 2.41
CA MET A 616 -6.76 -12.05 1.22
C MET A 616 -6.28 -10.72 0.65
N LEU A 617 -5.05 -10.69 0.18
CA LEU A 617 -4.46 -9.64 -0.63
C LEU A 617 -3.62 -10.33 -1.71
N SER A 618 -3.80 -9.91 -2.96
CA SER A 618 -3.05 -10.38 -4.11
C SER A 618 -2.66 -9.18 -4.97
N VAL A 619 -1.39 -9.11 -5.34
CA VAL A 619 -0.88 -8.08 -6.26
C VAL A 619 0.14 -8.73 -7.19
N ASN A 620 -0.11 -8.67 -8.50
CA ASN A 620 0.80 -9.28 -9.49
C ASN A 620 2.14 -8.55 -9.55
N SER A 621 2.14 -7.21 -9.47
CA SER A 621 3.35 -6.40 -9.43
C SER A 621 3.12 -5.08 -8.71
N VAL A 622 4.06 -4.69 -7.84
CA VAL A 622 4.19 -3.35 -7.26
C VAL A 622 5.54 -2.79 -7.69
N SER A 623 5.56 -1.66 -8.40
CA SER A 623 6.81 -1.07 -8.88
C SER A 623 6.91 0.43 -8.64
N LYS A 624 8.12 0.91 -8.38
CA LYS A 624 8.47 2.33 -8.30
C LYS A 624 9.80 2.57 -8.99
N GLU A 625 9.86 3.57 -9.86
CA GLU A 625 11.07 3.96 -10.59
C GLU A 625 11.46 5.40 -10.21
N GLY A 626 12.54 5.55 -9.44
CA GLY A 626 13.01 6.86 -8.97
C GLY A 626 11.93 7.66 -8.23
N SER A 627 11.62 8.85 -8.74
CA SER A 627 10.59 9.75 -8.19
C SER A 627 9.17 9.49 -8.72
N ASN A 628 8.98 8.56 -9.67
CA ASN A 628 7.67 8.25 -10.21
C ASN A 628 6.73 7.66 -9.13
N PRO A 629 5.41 7.89 -9.25
CA PRO A 629 4.41 7.30 -8.35
C PRO A 629 4.42 5.76 -8.43
N ILE A 630 4.00 5.12 -7.35
CA ILE A 630 3.90 3.65 -7.26
C ILE A 630 2.87 3.16 -8.30
N LYS A 631 3.24 2.14 -9.07
CA LYS A 631 2.36 1.43 -9.99
C LYS A 631 1.98 0.07 -9.42
N LEU A 632 0.70 -0.27 -9.50
CA LEU A 632 0.12 -1.55 -9.08
C LEU A 632 -0.39 -2.30 -10.31
N LYS A 633 -0.19 -3.61 -10.40
CA LYS A 633 -0.80 -4.45 -11.44
C LYS A 633 -1.51 -5.62 -10.79
N GLY A 634 -2.77 -5.86 -11.17
CA GLY A 634 -3.57 -6.97 -10.66
C GLY A 634 -3.83 -6.89 -9.16
N PHE A 635 -4.10 -5.70 -8.63
CA PHE A 635 -4.41 -5.53 -7.21
C PHE A 635 -5.81 -6.07 -6.90
N ALA A 636 -5.90 -6.98 -5.93
CA ALA A 636 -7.13 -7.50 -5.37
C ALA A 636 -6.98 -7.70 -3.86
N ALA A 637 -7.93 -7.21 -3.07
CA ALA A 637 -7.96 -7.37 -1.62
C ALA A 637 -9.37 -7.68 -1.14
N ALA A 638 -9.51 -8.60 -0.19
CA ALA A 638 -10.78 -8.92 0.46
C ALA A 638 -10.59 -9.07 1.97
N GLY A 639 -11.54 -8.59 2.75
CA GLY A 639 -11.41 -8.52 4.20
C GLY A 639 -12.69 -8.16 4.93
N GLU A 640 -12.56 -7.91 6.22
CA GLU A 640 -13.66 -7.64 7.15
C GLU A 640 -13.25 -6.70 8.29
N ASN A 641 -14.22 -6.34 9.13
CA ASN A 641 -14.03 -5.58 10.37
C ASN A 641 -13.34 -4.22 10.16
N VAL A 642 -13.71 -3.51 9.10
CA VAL A 642 -13.20 -2.15 8.85
C VAL A 642 -13.81 -1.23 9.90
N ASN A 643 -12.97 -0.56 10.67
CA ASN A 643 -13.35 0.45 11.65
C ASN A 643 -12.45 1.66 11.48
N ALA A 644 -13.04 2.79 11.13
CA ALA A 644 -12.35 4.07 11.04
C ALA A 644 -12.98 5.07 12.01
N THR A 645 -12.15 5.83 12.72
CA THR A 645 -12.57 6.92 13.61
C THR A 645 -11.85 8.20 13.20
N VAL A 646 -12.62 9.27 13.04
CA VAL A 646 -12.15 10.62 12.75
C VAL A 646 -12.63 11.58 13.82
N LYS A 647 -12.20 12.85 13.80
CA LYS A 647 -12.71 13.86 14.72
C LYS A 647 -14.24 13.96 14.62
N ASN A 648 -14.94 13.62 15.71
CA ASN A 648 -16.39 13.64 15.84
C ASN A 648 -17.15 12.60 14.98
N GLY A 649 -16.51 11.55 14.46
CA GLY A 649 -17.21 10.54 13.67
C GLY A 649 -16.55 9.17 13.59
N ARG A 650 -17.33 8.17 13.17
CA ARG A 650 -16.92 6.79 12.96
C ARG A 650 -17.49 6.22 11.66
N LEU A 651 -16.74 5.34 11.03
CA LEU A 651 -17.14 4.55 9.87
C LEU A 651 -16.84 3.08 10.16
N GLN A 652 -17.80 2.20 9.87
CA GLN A 652 -17.68 0.76 10.02
C GLN A 652 -18.11 0.08 8.73
N CYS A 653 -17.50 -1.05 8.39
CA CYS A 653 -17.88 -1.89 7.25
C CYS A 653 -17.59 -3.36 7.61
N SER A 654 -18.57 -4.23 7.41
CA SER A 654 -18.51 -5.64 7.82
C SER A 654 -17.55 -6.42 6.95
N GLU A 655 -17.71 -6.31 5.63
CA GLU A 655 -16.92 -7.00 4.61
C GLU A 655 -16.56 -6.06 3.46
N PHE A 656 -15.38 -6.23 2.89
CA PHE A 656 -14.98 -5.52 1.68
C PHE A 656 -14.28 -6.42 0.67
N THR A 657 -14.38 -6.04 -0.61
CA THR A 657 -13.56 -6.54 -1.72
C THR A 657 -13.19 -5.35 -2.59
N ILE A 658 -11.90 -5.16 -2.86
CA ILE A 658 -11.35 -4.11 -3.71
C ILE A 658 -10.54 -4.77 -4.81
N LYS A 659 -10.87 -4.51 -6.08
CA LYS A 659 -10.16 -5.00 -7.26
C LYS A 659 -9.94 -3.84 -8.23
N ASP A 660 -8.72 -3.63 -8.68
CA ASP A 660 -8.40 -2.57 -9.65
C ASP A 660 -9.11 -2.84 -10.98
N GLU A 661 -9.75 -1.83 -11.56
CA GLU A 661 -10.48 -1.89 -12.85
C GLU A 661 -11.62 -2.92 -12.91
N GLN A 662 -12.03 -3.47 -11.76
CA GLN A 662 -13.11 -4.45 -11.64
C GLN A 662 -14.09 -4.07 -10.52
N GLN A 663 -15.25 -4.72 -10.50
CA GLN A 663 -16.26 -4.47 -9.48
C GLN A 663 -15.74 -4.86 -8.08
N SER A 664 -15.77 -3.87 -7.21
CA SER A 664 -15.44 -3.87 -5.80
C SER A 664 -16.72 -3.67 -4.98
N ILE A 665 -16.75 -4.13 -3.74
CA ILE A 665 -17.94 -4.12 -2.87
C ILE A 665 -17.56 -3.79 -1.44
N PHE A 666 -18.34 -2.95 -0.76
CA PHE A 666 -18.39 -2.81 0.70
C PHE A 666 -19.78 -3.23 1.20
N LYS A 667 -19.85 -4.02 2.28
CA LYS A 667 -21.10 -4.46 2.90
C LYS A 667 -21.30 -3.86 4.29
N ASP A 668 -22.57 -3.67 4.66
CA ASP A 668 -23.03 -3.15 5.95
C ASP A 668 -22.25 -1.91 6.40
N VAL A 669 -22.14 -0.93 5.52
CA VAL A 669 -21.42 0.31 5.79
C VAL A 669 -22.26 1.15 6.74
N PHE A 670 -21.68 1.51 7.88
CA PHE A 670 -22.28 2.41 8.86
C PHE A 670 -21.38 3.62 9.07
N PHE A 671 -21.92 4.82 8.89
CA PHE A 671 -21.24 6.07 9.18
C PHE A 671 -22.04 6.88 10.19
N GLU A 672 -21.38 7.42 11.21
CA GLU A 672 -21.99 8.32 12.18
C GLU A 672 -21.05 9.47 12.49
N GLN A 673 -21.55 10.70 12.39
CA GLN A 673 -20.85 11.90 12.80
C GLN A 673 -21.74 12.72 13.73
N LYS A 674 -21.20 13.16 14.87
CA LYS A 674 -21.93 13.97 15.85
C LYS A 674 -21.08 15.14 16.32
N THR A 675 -21.46 16.36 15.95
CA THR A 675 -20.88 17.61 16.44
C THR A 675 -21.78 18.22 17.52
N ASN A 676 -21.45 19.43 18.00
CA ASN A 676 -22.27 20.14 18.98
C ASN A 676 -23.63 20.60 18.43
N SER A 677 -23.79 20.64 17.10
CA SER A 677 -25.00 21.11 16.41
C SER A 677 -25.57 20.07 15.44
N ASP A 678 -24.74 19.21 14.86
CA ASP A 678 -25.14 18.36 13.73
C ASP A 678 -24.94 16.89 14.05
N THR A 679 -25.90 16.07 13.63
CA THR A 679 -25.83 14.61 13.69
C THR A 679 -26.11 14.05 12.31
N VAL A 680 -25.19 13.24 11.80
CA VAL A 680 -25.32 12.50 10.53
C VAL A 680 -25.20 11.02 10.84
N LYS A 681 -26.15 10.21 10.37
CA LYS A 681 -26.07 8.75 10.43
C LYS A 681 -26.42 8.20 9.05
N VAL A 682 -25.63 7.27 8.55
CA VAL A 682 -25.85 6.61 7.27
C VAL A 682 -25.66 5.11 7.45
N LYS A 683 -26.64 4.31 7.07
CA LYS A 683 -26.56 2.84 7.00
C LYS A 683 -26.72 2.42 5.55
N ILE A 684 -25.81 1.61 5.04
CA ILE A 684 -25.79 1.18 3.65
C ILE A 684 -25.52 -0.33 3.60
N PRO A 685 -26.49 -1.16 3.20
CA PRO A 685 -26.29 -2.60 3.05
C PRO A 685 -25.15 -2.97 2.09
N ALA A 686 -25.06 -2.31 0.94
CA ALA A 686 -24.00 -2.55 -0.03
C ALA A 686 -23.62 -1.29 -0.84
N ILE A 687 -22.33 -1.06 -0.99
CA ILE A 687 -21.74 -0.12 -1.97
C ILE A 687 -20.96 -0.95 -2.97
N THR A 688 -21.27 -0.86 -4.26
CA THR A 688 -20.46 -1.45 -5.33
C THR A 688 -19.75 -0.36 -6.11
N PHE A 689 -18.50 -0.56 -6.54
CA PHE A 689 -17.74 0.45 -7.28
C PHE A 689 -16.62 -0.15 -8.12
N ILE A 690 -16.13 0.57 -9.13
CA ILE A 690 -15.01 0.15 -9.98
C ILE A 690 -13.87 1.19 -9.83
N PRO A 691 -12.81 0.91 -9.04
CA PRO A 691 -11.74 1.86 -8.80
C PRO A 691 -10.65 1.83 -9.88
N PHE A 692 -10.05 2.99 -10.16
CA PHE A 692 -8.79 3.10 -10.92
C PHE A 692 -7.65 3.48 -9.98
N LEU A 693 -7.04 2.49 -9.31
CA LEU A 693 -6.06 2.70 -8.25
C LEU A 693 -4.78 3.34 -8.78
N ASN A 694 -4.30 2.94 -9.96
CA ASN A 694 -3.11 3.56 -10.57
C ASN A 694 -3.31 5.04 -10.88
N LYS A 695 -4.45 5.42 -11.46
CA LYS A 695 -4.79 6.84 -11.71
C LYS A 695 -4.91 7.59 -10.39
N THR A 696 -5.46 6.94 -9.37
CA THR A 696 -5.64 7.53 -8.04
C THR A 696 -4.29 7.86 -7.38
N LEU A 697 -3.36 6.90 -7.40
CA LEU A 697 -2.02 7.06 -6.84
C LEU A 697 -1.17 8.08 -7.63
N ALA A 698 -1.29 8.11 -8.96
CA ALA A 698 -0.50 9.00 -9.80
C ALA A 698 -0.90 10.48 -9.67
N ASN A 699 -2.19 10.77 -9.48
CA ASN A 699 -2.72 12.13 -9.48
C ASN A 699 -3.08 12.64 -8.08
N ASN A 700 -2.99 11.80 -7.04
CA ASN A 700 -3.45 12.13 -5.68
C ASN A 700 -4.92 12.59 -5.65
N ALA A 701 -5.77 11.95 -6.46
CA ALA A 701 -7.20 12.26 -6.64
C ALA A 701 -7.98 10.94 -6.76
N ILE A 702 -9.23 10.88 -6.31
CA ILE A 702 -10.02 9.63 -6.32
C ILE A 702 -10.59 9.39 -7.73
N PHE A 703 -10.25 8.28 -8.37
CA PHE A 703 -10.83 7.88 -9.67
C PHE A 703 -11.70 6.64 -9.54
N LEU A 704 -12.99 6.77 -9.85
CA LEU A 704 -13.95 5.66 -9.93
C LEU A 704 -14.61 5.68 -11.31
N ASN A 705 -14.75 4.51 -11.95
CA ASN A 705 -15.60 4.42 -13.13
C ASN A 705 -17.06 4.54 -12.71
N ASP A 706 -17.55 3.56 -11.96
CA ASP A 706 -18.92 3.55 -11.46
C ASP A 706 -18.93 3.34 -9.95
N ILE A 707 -19.95 3.87 -9.29
CA ILE A 707 -20.30 3.59 -7.90
C ILE A 707 -21.83 3.48 -7.78
N ALA A 708 -22.30 2.42 -7.13
CA ALA A 708 -23.71 2.20 -6.84
C ALA A 708 -23.92 1.96 -5.34
N ILE A 709 -24.93 2.61 -4.78
CA ILE A 709 -25.28 2.56 -3.36
C ILE A 709 -26.69 1.99 -3.27
N HIS A 710 -26.85 0.80 -2.67
CA HIS A 710 -28.14 0.11 -2.61
C HIS A 710 -28.80 0.27 -1.24
N ALA A 711 -30.04 0.73 -1.24
CA ALA A 711 -30.90 0.93 -0.08
C ALA A 711 -30.27 1.70 1.11
N PRO A 712 -29.67 2.89 0.90
CA PRO A 712 -29.11 3.64 2.01
C PRO A 712 -30.21 4.30 2.85
N ASP A 713 -30.06 4.22 4.18
CA ASP A 713 -30.86 4.93 5.17
C ASP A 713 -30.03 6.07 5.76
N LEU A 714 -30.39 7.31 5.40
CA LEU A 714 -29.68 8.52 5.78
C LEU A 714 -30.54 9.36 6.73
N TYR A 715 -29.97 9.64 7.91
CA TYR A 715 -30.53 10.53 8.90
C TYR A 715 -29.60 11.72 9.11
N PHE A 716 -30.11 12.93 8.93
CA PHE A 716 -29.42 14.18 9.20
C PHE A 716 -30.26 15.05 10.14
N ALA A 717 -29.65 15.55 11.21
CA ALA A 717 -30.27 16.49 12.14
C ALA A 717 -29.31 17.66 12.42
N THR A 718 -29.80 18.89 12.38
CA THR A 718 -29.00 20.09 12.71
C THR A 718 -29.74 21.01 13.68
N GLU A 719 -29.04 21.57 14.66
CA GLU A 719 -29.54 22.54 15.63
C GLU A 719 -28.79 23.86 15.49
N THR A 720 -29.48 24.91 15.04
CA THR A 720 -28.90 26.25 14.90
C THR A 720 -29.14 27.07 16.16
N LYS A 721 -28.09 27.19 17.00
CA LYS A 721 -28.08 28.14 18.13
C LYS A 721 -27.97 29.58 17.60
N THR A 722 -28.84 30.46 18.06
CA THR A 722 -29.03 31.86 17.58
C THR A 722 -27.85 32.81 17.87
N LYS A 723 -26.77 32.36 18.50
CA LYS A 723 -25.54 33.16 18.70
C LYS A 723 -24.30 32.28 18.60
N LEU A 724 -23.68 32.26 17.42
CA LEU A 724 -22.23 32.17 17.30
C LEU A 724 -21.83 33.16 16.20
N ALA A 725 -20.90 34.04 16.57
CA ALA A 725 -20.29 35.01 15.68
C ALA A 725 -19.87 34.35 14.37
N ALA A 726 -19.88 35.13 13.29
CA ALA A 726 -19.36 34.76 11.97
C ALA A 726 -17.90 34.27 12.09
N THR A 727 -17.71 33.01 12.46
CA THR A 727 -16.47 32.29 12.18
C THR A 727 -16.37 32.29 10.67
N LYS A 728 -15.37 33.01 10.13
CA LYS A 728 -14.92 32.92 8.74
C LYS A 728 -15.22 31.51 8.24
N ASN A 729 -16.21 31.36 7.36
CA ASN A 729 -16.52 30.09 6.72
C ASN A 729 -15.21 29.62 6.09
N LEU A 730 -14.52 28.66 6.73
CA LEU A 730 -13.44 27.99 6.05
C LEU A 730 -14.10 27.30 4.85
N PRO A 731 -13.59 27.51 3.62
CA PRO A 731 -14.19 26.92 2.44
C PRO A 731 -14.27 25.40 2.62
N ILE A 732 -15.43 24.82 2.24
CA ILE A 732 -15.61 23.37 2.23
C ILE A 732 -14.53 22.80 1.32
N ASN A 733 -13.60 22.05 1.89
CA ASN A 733 -12.46 21.52 1.16
C ASN A 733 -12.86 20.18 0.53
N LEU A 734 -13.40 20.21 -0.69
CA LEU A 734 -13.74 19.01 -1.45
C LEU A 734 -12.45 18.27 -1.88
N PRO A 735 -12.40 16.93 -1.76
CA PRO A 735 -11.29 16.16 -2.31
C PRO A 735 -11.33 16.20 -3.84
N LEU A 736 -10.15 16.12 -4.48
CA LEU A 736 -10.08 15.92 -5.93
C LEU A 736 -10.64 14.53 -6.25
N LEU A 737 -11.68 14.47 -7.08
CA LEU A 737 -12.35 13.23 -7.46
C LEU A 737 -12.89 13.30 -8.89
N HIS A 738 -12.89 12.14 -9.54
CA HIS A 738 -13.48 11.88 -10.85
C HIS A 738 -14.32 10.60 -10.76
N ILE A 739 -15.62 10.71 -10.99
CA ILE A 739 -16.57 9.59 -10.98
C ILE A 739 -17.37 9.64 -12.28
N ASN A 740 -17.30 8.59 -13.09
CA ASN A 740 -18.02 8.57 -14.37
C ASN A 740 -19.53 8.29 -14.17
N GLY A 741 -19.89 7.28 -13.38
CA GLY A 741 -21.28 6.95 -13.01
C GLY A 741 -21.46 6.86 -11.48
N PHE A 742 -22.52 7.49 -10.95
CA PHE A 742 -22.90 7.38 -9.55
C PHE A 742 -24.39 7.08 -9.46
N LEU A 743 -24.76 5.97 -8.82
CA LEU A 743 -26.12 5.47 -8.72
C LEU A 743 -26.49 5.27 -7.25
N VAL A 744 -27.69 5.67 -6.85
CA VAL A 744 -28.30 5.32 -5.56
C VAL A 744 -29.66 4.74 -5.83
N GLU A 745 -29.97 3.59 -5.24
CA GLU A 745 -31.25 2.88 -5.40
C GLU A 745 -31.94 2.73 -4.05
N ASP A 746 -33.26 2.91 -4.03
CA ASP A 746 -34.14 2.67 -2.89
C ASP A 746 -33.71 3.33 -1.57
N ALA A 747 -33.29 4.59 -1.62
CA ALA A 747 -32.84 5.36 -0.46
C ALA A 747 -33.99 5.96 0.36
N ILE A 748 -33.80 5.97 1.68
CA ILE A 748 -34.65 6.70 2.62
C ILE A 748 -33.83 7.85 3.19
N LEU A 749 -34.34 9.07 3.04
CA LEU A 749 -33.69 10.29 3.51
C LEU A 749 -34.58 10.97 4.56
N HIS A 750 -34.01 11.18 5.74
CA HIS A 750 -34.62 11.88 6.86
C HIS A 750 -33.77 13.07 7.24
N PHE A 751 -34.25 14.29 6.96
CA PHE A 751 -33.58 15.53 7.35
C PHE A 751 -34.43 16.26 8.40
N SER A 752 -33.79 16.73 9.46
CA SER A 752 -34.43 17.59 10.46
C SER A 752 -33.55 18.79 10.81
N SER A 753 -34.18 19.95 10.98
CA SER A 753 -33.52 21.18 11.41
C SER A 753 -34.30 21.82 12.54
N PHE A 754 -33.60 22.21 13.60
CA PHE A 754 -34.14 22.88 14.78
C PHE A 754 -33.50 24.27 14.88
N LYS A 755 -34.34 25.30 14.96
CA LYS A 755 -33.91 26.69 15.16
C LYS A 755 -34.79 27.34 16.22
N ALA A 756 -34.26 27.54 17.42
CA ALA A 756 -35.02 27.95 18.60
C ALA A 756 -36.23 27.02 18.84
N THR A 757 -37.46 27.50 18.63
CA THR A 757 -38.71 26.72 18.76
C THR A 757 -39.21 26.13 17.44
N ALA A 758 -38.57 26.43 16.31
CA ALA A 758 -39.00 25.96 14.99
C ALA A 758 -38.34 24.64 14.61
N ARG A 759 -39.15 23.65 14.23
CA ARG A 759 -38.75 22.33 13.70
C ARG A 759 -39.12 22.24 12.23
N THR A 760 -38.15 21.91 11.39
CA THR A 760 -38.36 21.58 9.98
C THR A 760 -37.94 20.14 9.75
N VAL A 761 -38.78 19.35 9.08
CA VAL A 761 -38.52 17.95 8.72
C VAL A 761 -38.72 17.79 7.21
N VAL A 762 -37.80 17.08 6.56
CA VAL A 762 -37.90 16.66 5.17
C VAL A 762 -37.69 15.16 5.09
N ASP A 763 -38.68 14.47 4.56
CA ASP A 763 -38.66 13.02 4.37
C ASP A 763 -38.76 12.71 2.88
N CYS A 764 -37.87 11.87 2.36
CA CYS A 764 -37.86 11.48 0.95
C CYS A 764 -37.65 9.98 0.83
N LYS A 765 -38.51 9.32 0.03
CA LYS A 765 -38.32 7.93 -0.40
C LYS A 765 -37.88 7.93 -1.87
N LEU A 766 -36.56 7.90 -2.04
CA LEU A 766 -35.91 7.96 -3.33
C LEU A 766 -35.87 6.56 -3.94
N LYS A 767 -36.37 6.41 -5.18
CA LYS A 767 -36.25 5.15 -5.93
C LYS A 767 -34.90 5.07 -6.63
N THR A 768 -34.47 6.15 -7.26
CA THR A 768 -33.20 6.21 -8.00
C THR A 768 -32.63 7.62 -8.00
N LEU A 769 -31.32 7.74 -7.81
CA LEU A 769 -30.53 8.95 -8.08
C LEU A 769 -29.33 8.54 -8.92
N ALA A 770 -29.29 8.99 -10.17
CA ALA A 770 -28.19 8.75 -11.09
C ALA A 770 -27.49 10.07 -11.41
N LEU A 771 -26.18 10.11 -11.23
CA LEU A 771 -25.29 11.20 -11.59
C LEU A 771 -24.29 10.69 -12.64
N HIS A 772 -23.98 11.53 -13.63
CA HIS A 772 -23.00 11.22 -14.66
C HIS A 772 -21.92 12.31 -14.74
N SER A 773 -20.67 11.88 -14.86
CA SER A 773 -19.46 12.70 -14.96
C SER A 773 -19.36 13.73 -13.82
N ILE A 774 -19.03 13.26 -12.61
CA ILE A 774 -18.73 14.08 -11.45
C ILE A 774 -17.23 14.37 -11.43
N GLU A 775 -16.84 15.63 -11.50
CA GLU A 775 -15.45 16.06 -11.52
C GLU A 775 -15.21 17.22 -10.57
N SER A 776 -14.15 17.11 -9.75
CA SER A 776 -13.66 18.23 -8.94
C SER A 776 -12.47 18.88 -9.61
N GLN A 777 -12.57 20.18 -9.90
CA GLN A 777 -11.52 20.94 -10.56
C GLN A 777 -10.38 21.35 -9.61
N ALA A 778 -9.27 21.86 -10.15
CA ALA A 778 -8.14 22.36 -9.37
C ALA A 778 -8.51 23.52 -8.43
N ASN A 779 -9.49 24.35 -8.81
CA ASN A 779 -10.07 25.39 -7.96
C ASN A 779 -11.08 24.85 -6.93
N LYS A 780 -11.24 23.52 -6.85
CA LYS A 780 -12.18 22.78 -5.98
C LYS A 780 -13.66 23.00 -6.33
N SER A 781 -13.97 23.57 -7.47
CA SER A 781 -15.35 23.56 -7.99
C SER A 781 -15.76 22.16 -8.41
N LEU A 782 -17.04 21.84 -8.22
CA LEU A 782 -17.63 20.56 -8.57
C LEU A 782 -18.45 20.73 -9.85
N LEU A 783 -18.14 19.94 -10.87
CA LEU A 783 -18.92 19.82 -12.10
C LEU A 783 -19.65 18.49 -12.12
N ILE A 784 -20.92 18.51 -12.51
CA ILE A 784 -21.73 17.31 -12.74
C ILE A 784 -22.45 17.51 -14.07
N ASN A 785 -22.26 16.59 -15.03
CA ASN A 785 -22.86 16.73 -16.35
C ASN A 785 -24.38 16.53 -16.29
N ASN A 786 -24.84 15.47 -15.63
CA ASN A 786 -26.26 15.15 -15.50
C ASN A 786 -26.62 14.62 -14.11
N ILE A 787 -27.81 14.98 -13.63
CA ILE A 787 -28.46 14.41 -12.45
C ILE A 787 -29.86 13.97 -12.86
N ALA A 788 -30.22 12.71 -12.61
CA ALA A 788 -31.57 12.18 -12.75
C ALA A 788 -32.02 11.59 -11.42
N LEU A 789 -33.13 12.10 -10.88
CA LEU A 789 -33.71 11.67 -9.62
C LEU A 789 -35.14 11.22 -9.84
N ILE A 790 -35.50 10.06 -9.27
CA ILE A 790 -36.85 9.52 -9.23
C ILE A 790 -37.20 9.22 -7.77
N SER A 791 -38.34 9.74 -7.31
CA SER A 791 -38.85 9.54 -5.94
C SER A 791 -40.34 9.19 -5.96
N SER A 792 -40.78 8.38 -5.00
CA SER A 792 -42.20 8.02 -4.82
C SER A 792 -42.94 8.99 -3.92
N SER A 793 -42.21 9.69 -3.05
CA SER A 793 -42.78 10.66 -2.12
C SER A 793 -41.72 11.60 -1.58
N ILE A 794 -42.07 12.88 -1.55
CA ILE A 794 -41.28 13.94 -0.90
C ILE A 794 -42.21 14.69 0.04
N GLY A 795 -41.84 14.77 1.31
CA GLY A 795 -42.56 15.48 2.35
C GLY A 795 -41.69 16.58 2.95
N PHE A 796 -42.28 17.75 3.16
CA PHE A 796 -41.73 18.84 3.94
C PHE A 796 -42.75 19.21 5.02
N ASN A 797 -42.29 19.33 6.26
CA ASN A 797 -43.11 19.73 7.39
C ASN A 797 -42.37 20.80 8.20
N LYS A 798 -43.03 21.92 8.48
CA LYS A 798 -42.54 22.97 9.37
C LYS A 798 -43.53 23.18 10.52
N ASN A 799 -43.09 22.95 11.75
CA ASN A 799 -43.82 23.12 13.00
C ASN A 799 -45.19 22.42 13.06
N ASP A 800 -45.42 21.38 12.24
CA ASP A 800 -46.73 20.73 12.04
C ASP A 800 -47.85 21.66 11.54
N SER A 801 -47.55 22.94 11.33
CA SER A 801 -48.47 23.98 10.87
C SER A 801 -48.38 24.21 9.36
N THR A 802 -47.29 23.78 8.71
CA THR A 802 -47.15 23.85 7.24
C THR A 802 -46.62 22.53 6.75
N ILE A 803 -47.41 21.84 5.93
CA ILE A 803 -47.09 20.53 5.39
C ILE A 803 -47.18 20.61 3.87
N ILE A 804 -46.14 20.16 3.18
CA ILE A 804 -46.10 19.98 1.73
C ILE A 804 -45.78 18.52 1.48
N LYS A 805 -46.66 17.81 0.78
CA LYS A 805 -46.44 16.42 0.40
C LYS A 805 -46.69 16.25 -1.08
N SER A 806 -45.73 15.69 -1.79
CA SER A 806 -45.94 15.15 -3.14
C SER A 806 -45.95 13.63 -3.02
N SER A 807 -46.95 12.99 -3.63
CA SER A 807 -47.13 11.54 -3.63
C SER A 807 -47.37 11.05 -5.05
N GLY A 808 -46.66 10.00 -5.46
CA GLY A 808 -46.71 9.50 -6.84
C GLY A 808 -45.38 9.67 -7.56
N ASN A 809 -45.42 10.03 -8.84
CA ASN A 809 -44.21 10.16 -9.65
C ASN A 809 -43.55 11.52 -9.44
N PHE A 810 -42.39 11.54 -8.78
CA PHE A 810 -41.49 12.69 -8.76
C PHE A 810 -40.27 12.39 -9.62
N GLN A 811 -40.01 13.21 -10.64
CA GLN A 811 -38.83 13.08 -11.50
C GLN A 811 -38.13 14.43 -11.64
N LEU A 812 -36.83 14.46 -11.43
CA LEU A 812 -35.99 15.63 -11.63
C LEU A 812 -34.83 15.25 -12.56
N ALA A 813 -34.62 16.01 -13.62
CA ALA A 813 -33.47 15.90 -14.51
C ALA A 813 -32.80 17.28 -14.62
N LEU A 814 -31.52 17.32 -14.27
CA LEU A 814 -30.66 18.50 -14.36
C LEU A 814 -29.46 18.21 -15.26
N SER A 815 -28.97 19.23 -15.96
CA SER A 815 -27.75 19.18 -16.76
C SER A 815 -26.83 20.37 -16.49
N LYS A 816 -25.54 20.23 -16.84
CA LYS A 816 -24.50 21.28 -16.71
C LYS A 816 -24.44 21.93 -15.33
N ILE A 817 -24.39 21.10 -14.29
CA ILE A 817 -24.34 21.57 -12.91
C ILE A 817 -22.91 21.99 -12.59
N SER A 818 -22.73 23.19 -12.04
CA SER A 818 -21.46 23.61 -11.45
C SER A 818 -21.69 24.23 -10.09
N PHE A 819 -20.88 23.83 -9.10
CA PHE A 819 -20.90 24.34 -7.73
C PHE A 819 -19.51 24.81 -7.32
N ASP A 820 -19.40 26.06 -6.89
CA ASP A 820 -18.19 26.63 -6.31
C ASP A 820 -18.34 26.69 -4.77
N PRO A 821 -17.61 25.86 -4.00
CA PRO A 821 -17.71 25.85 -2.54
C PRO A 821 -17.15 27.10 -1.87
N ALA A 822 -16.27 27.88 -2.53
CA ALA A 822 -15.68 29.09 -1.96
C ALA A 822 -16.69 30.25 -1.93
N THR A 823 -17.47 30.39 -3.00
CA THR A 823 -18.52 31.43 -3.11
C THR A 823 -19.92 30.91 -2.77
N THR A 824 -20.08 29.59 -2.60
CA THR A 824 -21.37 28.88 -2.48
C THR A 824 -22.28 29.06 -3.70
N ASN A 825 -21.73 29.53 -4.83
CA ASN A 825 -22.47 29.72 -6.07
C ASN A 825 -22.71 28.40 -6.78
N TRP A 826 -23.94 28.20 -7.23
CA TRP A 826 -24.27 27.11 -8.13
C TRP A 826 -25.11 27.60 -9.32
N GLN A 827 -24.99 26.86 -10.41
CA GLN A 827 -25.83 26.97 -11.60
C GLN A 827 -26.13 25.57 -12.14
N ALA A 828 -27.29 25.41 -12.77
CA ALA A 828 -27.73 24.17 -13.40
C ALA A 828 -28.81 24.47 -14.45
N ASN A 829 -28.92 23.62 -15.46
CA ASN A 829 -30.08 23.61 -16.34
C ASN A 829 -31.08 22.57 -15.83
N MET A 830 -32.35 22.95 -15.77
CA MET A 830 -33.45 22.04 -15.48
C MET A 830 -34.09 21.59 -16.78
N ASP A 831 -33.74 20.37 -17.18
CA ASP A 831 -34.30 19.73 -18.37
C ASP A 831 -35.75 19.30 -18.09
N LYS A 832 -36.02 18.80 -16.88
CA LYS A 832 -37.34 18.29 -16.49
C LYS A 832 -37.53 18.25 -14.98
N LEU A 833 -38.69 18.70 -14.51
CA LEU A 833 -39.20 18.47 -13.15
C LEU A 833 -40.67 18.08 -13.25
N LEU A 834 -40.99 16.83 -12.92
CA LEU A 834 -42.35 16.30 -12.79
C LEU A 834 -42.65 16.01 -11.33
N ALA A 835 -43.85 16.36 -10.89
CA ALA A 835 -44.34 15.98 -9.58
C ALA A 835 -45.87 15.77 -9.63
N ASP A 836 -46.30 14.61 -9.13
CA ASP A 836 -47.71 14.29 -8.98
C ASP A 836 -48.23 14.63 -7.57
N LYS A 837 -49.53 14.93 -7.49
CA LYS A 837 -50.33 15.13 -6.26
C LYS A 837 -49.59 15.93 -5.19
N ILE A 838 -49.15 17.13 -5.54
CA ILE A 838 -48.58 18.09 -4.58
C ILE A 838 -49.73 18.63 -3.75
N ASN A 839 -49.68 18.41 -2.44
CA ASN A 839 -50.64 18.92 -1.49
C ASN A 839 -49.92 19.84 -0.48
N TYR A 840 -50.36 21.09 -0.40
CA TYR A 840 -49.94 22.07 0.59
C TYR A 840 -51.08 22.30 1.57
N THR A 841 -50.83 22.07 2.86
CA THR A 841 -51.77 22.39 3.94
C THR A 841 -51.10 23.32 4.94
N SER A 842 -51.77 24.42 5.28
CA SER A 842 -51.35 25.31 6.36
C SER A 842 -52.44 25.45 7.42
N LEU A 843 -52.06 25.21 8.68
CA LEU A 843 -52.84 25.34 9.90
C LEU A 843 -52.25 26.50 10.72
N GLN A 844 -52.75 27.72 10.50
CA GLN A 844 -52.37 28.87 11.33
C GLN A 844 -53.31 28.99 12.52
N ALA A 845 -52.78 29.37 13.70
CA ALA A 845 -53.55 29.57 14.94
C ALA A 845 -54.75 30.53 14.75
N ASP A 846 -54.64 31.46 13.79
CA ASP A 846 -55.69 32.40 13.40
C ASP A 846 -56.56 31.86 12.24
N LYS A 847 -57.30 30.76 12.50
CA LYS A 847 -58.54 30.37 11.80
C LYS A 847 -58.57 30.27 10.26
N ARG A 848 -57.45 30.16 9.53
CA ARG A 848 -57.47 29.98 8.05
C ARG A 848 -56.78 28.69 7.63
N ASN A 849 -57.50 27.58 7.70
CA ASN A 849 -57.06 26.33 7.07
C ASN A 849 -56.98 26.57 5.57
N THR A 850 -55.78 26.48 5.02
CA THR A 850 -55.54 26.65 3.59
C THR A 850 -55.06 25.33 3.02
N ASN A 851 -55.75 24.86 1.99
CA ASN A 851 -55.40 23.65 1.25
C ASN A 851 -55.14 24.02 -0.21
N LEU A 852 -54.03 23.55 -0.78
CA LEU A 852 -53.69 23.71 -2.18
C LEU A 852 -53.25 22.37 -2.75
N LEU A 853 -54.06 21.82 -3.65
CA LEU A 853 -53.79 20.60 -4.39
C LEU A 853 -53.37 20.93 -5.82
N ILE A 854 -52.24 20.39 -6.25
CA ILE A 854 -51.80 20.38 -7.65
C ILE A 854 -51.65 18.92 -8.07
N ASN A 855 -52.53 18.43 -8.95
CA ASN A 855 -52.55 17.01 -9.34
C ASN A 855 -51.30 16.61 -10.14
N LYS A 856 -50.84 17.50 -11.03
CA LYS A 856 -49.69 17.25 -11.89
C LYS A 856 -48.95 18.55 -12.12
N PHE A 857 -47.65 18.58 -11.82
CA PHE A 857 -46.73 19.68 -12.05
C PHE A 857 -45.66 19.25 -13.03
N ASN A 858 -45.36 20.09 -14.02
CA ASN A 858 -44.30 19.85 -14.99
C ASN A 858 -43.61 21.16 -15.34
N LEU A 859 -42.29 21.22 -15.11
CA LEU A 859 -41.41 22.33 -15.46
C LEU A 859 -40.27 21.81 -16.36
N ARG A 860 -39.96 22.53 -17.43
CA ARG A 860 -38.87 22.20 -18.38
C ARG A 860 -38.18 23.47 -18.88
N ASP A 861 -36.98 23.28 -19.43
CA ASP A 861 -36.20 24.30 -20.15
C ASP A 861 -35.87 25.55 -19.31
N ALA A 862 -35.48 25.34 -18.04
CA ALA A 862 -35.20 26.42 -17.09
C ALA A 862 -33.72 26.50 -16.69
N ALA A 863 -33.08 27.66 -16.87
CA ALA A 863 -31.75 27.92 -16.35
C ALA A 863 -31.82 28.39 -14.88
N LEU A 864 -31.21 27.65 -13.98
CA LEU A 864 -31.22 27.90 -12.54
C LEU A 864 -29.86 28.39 -12.06
N ALA A 865 -29.88 29.30 -11.09
CA ALA A 865 -28.70 29.72 -10.34
C ALA A 865 -29.10 30.27 -8.96
N ASN A 866 -28.13 30.44 -8.07
CA ASN A 866 -28.34 31.03 -6.74
C ASN A 866 -29.22 32.30 -6.72
N ALA A 867 -28.99 33.21 -7.67
CA ALA A 867 -29.70 34.50 -7.74
C ALA A 867 -31.21 34.33 -8.00
N VAL A 868 -31.61 33.25 -8.67
CA VAL A 868 -33.02 32.97 -9.01
C VAL A 868 -33.88 32.78 -7.76
N LEU A 869 -33.33 32.18 -6.70
CA LEU A 869 -34.08 31.89 -5.48
C LEU A 869 -34.50 33.13 -4.69
N LYS A 870 -33.85 34.28 -4.93
CA LYS A 870 -34.21 35.56 -4.28
C LYS A 870 -35.42 36.21 -4.94
N GLU A 871 -35.56 36.07 -6.26
CA GLU A 871 -36.58 36.73 -7.06
C GLU A 871 -37.14 35.78 -8.14
N PRO A 872 -37.90 34.73 -7.75
CA PRO A 872 -38.32 33.67 -8.66
C PRO A 872 -39.32 34.14 -9.72
N LEU A 873 -40.23 35.06 -9.35
CA LEU A 873 -41.28 35.56 -10.25
C LEU A 873 -40.71 36.45 -11.38
N PRO A 874 -39.86 37.46 -11.11
CA PRO A 874 -39.15 38.20 -12.17
C PRO A 874 -38.32 37.30 -13.09
N TRP A 875 -37.63 36.31 -12.53
CA TRP A 875 -36.85 35.36 -13.33
C TRP A 875 -37.76 34.56 -14.27
N LEU A 876 -38.83 33.95 -13.74
CA LEU A 876 -39.75 33.12 -14.51
C LEU A 876 -40.38 33.90 -15.66
N ILE A 877 -40.88 35.12 -15.39
CA ILE A 877 -41.61 35.91 -16.39
C ILE A 877 -40.67 36.57 -17.39
N ASN A 878 -39.57 37.20 -16.96
CA ASN A 878 -38.77 38.02 -17.88
C ASN A 878 -37.58 37.28 -18.48
N LYS A 879 -36.86 36.49 -17.67
CA LYS A 879 -35.51 35.99 -18.00
C LYS A 879 -35.48 34.51 -18.39
N SER A 880 -36.57 33.79 -18.16
CA SER A 880 -36.63 32.34 -18.33
C SER A 880 -37.28 31.94 -19.65
N SER A 881 -36.74 30.89 -20.26
CA SER A 881 -37.36 30.12 -21.34
C SER A 881 -38.32 29.04 -20.83
N ALA A 882 -38.52 28.96 -19.51
CA ALA A 882 -39.24 27.88 -18.86
C ALA A 882 -40.65 27.65 -19.42
N VAL A 883 -41.02 26.38 -19.50
CA VAL A 883 -42.39 25.93 -19.73
C VAL A 883 -42.91 25.31 -18.45
N VAL A 884 -43.94 25.90 -17.85
CA VAL A 884 -44.61 25.38 -16.65
C VAL A 884 -45.99 24.91 -17.04
N SER A 885 -46.36 23.69 -16.68
CA SER A 885 -47.69 23.14 -16.90
C SER A 885 -48.24 22.50 -15.63
N LEU A 886 -49.48 22.84 -15.28
CA LEU A 886 -50.20 22.31 -14.12
C LEU A 886 -51.51 21.68 -14.61
N GLY A 887 -51.73 20.40 -14.31
CA GLY A 887 -52.90 19.67 -14.82
C GLY A 887 -54.21 20.12 -14.17
N PHE A 888 -54.26 20.13 -12.84
CA PHE A 888 -55.41 20.60 -12.07
C PHE A 888 -54.92 21.24 -10.78
N ILE A 889 -55.45 22.42 -10.46
CA ILE A 889 -55.15 23.22 -9.27
C ILE A 889 -56.45 23.37 -8.50
N HIS A 890 -56.45 23.05 -7.21
CA HIS A 890 -57.57 23.29 -6.31
C HIS A 890 -57.07 23.98 -5.05
N PHE A 891 -57.45 25.23 -4.89
CA PHE A 891 -57.18 26.04 -3.71
C PHE A 891 -58.46 26.18 -2.90
N GLN A 892 -58.40 25.87 -1.61
CA GLN A 892 -59.54 25.98 -0.72
C GLN A 892 -59.14 26.60 0.63
N ASN A 893 -59.94 27.56 1.07
CA ASN A 893 -59.93 28.06 2.45
C ASN A 893 -61.38 28.25 2.94
N ASN A 894 -61.57 28.84 4.12
CA ASN A 894 -62.90 29.00 4.71
C ASN A 894 -63.90 29.86 3.89
N ASN A 895 -63.41 30.73 3.01
CA ASN A 895 -64.22 31.71 2.28
C ASN A 895 -64.08 31.61 0.76
N THR A 896 -63.26 30.70 0.25
CA THR A 896 -62.88 30.63 -1.16
C THR A 896 -62.54 29.21 -1.56
N ASN A 897 -63.19 28.76 -2.63
CA ASN A 897 -62.89 27.56 -3.37
C ASN A 897 -62.54 28.00 -4.80
N LEU A 898 -61.30 27.76 -5.23
CA LEU A 898 -60.80 28.12 -6.55
C LEU A 898 -60.25 26.86 -7.22
N GLN A 899 -60.66 26.63 -8.46
CA GLN A 899 -60.18 25.53 -9.29
C GLN A 899 -59.70 26.07 -10.64
N ALA A 900 -58.62 25.48 -11.15
CA ALA A 900 -58.10 25.79 -12.48
C ALA A 900 -57.60 24.51 -13.17
N THR A 901 -57.93 24.38 -14.46
CA THR A 901 -57.58 23.19 -15.26
C THR A 901 -56.58 23.56 -16.35
N ASN A 902 -55.57 22.71 -16.54
CA ASN A 902 -54.55 22.82 -17.58
C ASN A 902 -53.93 24.23 -17.69
N PHE A 903 -53.31 24.68 -16.60
CA PHE A 903 -52.49 25.90 -16.64
C PHE A 903 -51.21 25.61 -17.44
N LEU A 904 -50.88 26.48 -18.39
CA LEU A 904 -49.66 26.45 -19.17
C LEU A 904 -49.05 27.85 -19.20
N PHE A 905 -47.81 27.99 -18.74
CA PHE A 905 -46.97 29.17 -18.93
C PHE A 905 -45.83 28.83 -19.91
N ASN A 906 -45.58 29.70 -20.88
CA ASN A 906 -44.46 29.61 -21.81
C ASN A 906 -43.64 30.90 -21.77
N GLY A 907 -42.44 30.84 -21.19
CA GLY A 907 -41.55 31.99 -20.98
C GLY A 907 -40.99 32.60 -22.27
N ASN A 908 -40.81 31.80 -23.32
CA ASN A 908 -40.37 32.29 -24.64
C ASN A 908 -41.48 33.07 -25.36
N LYS A 909 -42.72 32.60 -25.25
CA LYS A 909 -43.89 33.26 -25.85
C LYS A 909 -44.48 34.37 -24.97
N LYS A 910 -44.01 34.53 -23.73
CA LYS A 910 -44.61 35.40 -22.70
C LYS A 910 -46.12 35.21 -22.61
N HIS A 911 -46.54 33.94 -22.55
CA HIS A 911 -47.93 33.53 -22.72
C HIS A 911 -48.38 32.62 -21.56
N ILE A 912 -49.60 32.84 -21.07
CA ILE A 912 -50.32 31.91 -20.19
C ILE A 912 -51.60 31.45 -20.88
N ALA A 913 -51.90 30.15 -20.81
CA ALA A 913 -53.18 29.58 -21.16
C ALA A 913 -53.74 28.78 -19.98
N ILE A 914 -55.05 28.89 -19.77
CA ILE A 914 -55.79 28.11 -18.76
C ILE A 914 -57.08 27.66 -19.44
N ASP A 915 -57.40 26.36 -19.39
CA ASP A 915 -58.57 25.83 -20.09
C ASP A 915 -59.89 26.21 -19.41
N SER A 916 -59.89 26.23 -18.08
CA SER A 916 -61.02 26.68 -17.28
C SER A 916 -60.58 27.14 -15.90
N VAL A 917 -61.32 28.12 -15.36
CA VAL A 917 -61.18 28.61 -13.98
C VAL A 917 -62.57 28.66 -13.36
N SER A 918 -62.72 28.21 -12.12
CA SER A 918 -63.93 28.43 -11.33
C SER A 918 -63.58 28.92 -9.93
N MET A 919 -64.38 29.86 -9.40
CA MET A 919 -64.21 30.39 -8.06
C MET A 919 -65.58 30.67 -7.43
N ASP A 920 -65.77 30.19 -6.20
CA ASP A 920 -66.97 30.37 -5.40
C ASP A 920 -66.62 30.36 -3.89
N PRO A 921 -67.55 30.68 -2.97
CA PRO A 921 -67.29 30.65 -1.53
C PRO A 921 -67.10 29.25 -0.90
N GLY A 922 -67.13 28.17 -1.70
CA GLY A 922 -67.04 26.77 -1.26
C GLY A 922 -68.36 26.18 -0.77
N GLN A 923 -69.48 26.91 -0.88
CA GLN A 923 -70.80 26.53 -0.39
C GLN A 923 -71.88 26.98 -1.38
N THR A 924 -73.09 26.41 -1.26
CA THR A 924 -74.24 26.91 -2.02
C THR A 924 -74.63 28.31 -1.55
N ALA A 925 -75.28 29.07 -2.43
CA ALA A 925 -75.75 30.43 -2.15
C ALA A 925 -76.59 30.51 -0.87
N ASP A 926 -77.50 29.58 -0.64
CA ASP A 926 -78.36 29.55 0.55
C ASP A 926 -77.57 29.29 1.83
N ASN A 927 -76.65 28.33 1.80
CA ASN A 927 -75.81 27.99 2.97
C ASN A 927 -74.83 29.13 3.31
N PHE A 928 -74.29 29.79 2.28
CA PHE A 928 -73.46 30.98 2.45
C PHE A 928 -74.24 32.10 3.13
N MET A 929 -75.46 32.40 2.65
CA MET A 929 -76.30 33.48 3.19
C MET A 929 -76.79 33.21 4.61
N ALA A 930 -77.12 31.97 4.95
CA ALA A 930 -77.64 31.60 6.28
C ALA A 930 -76.66 31.87 7.44
N ARG A 931 -75.35 32.00 7.16
CA ARG A 931 -74.30 32.22 8.16
C ARG A 931 -73.92 33.69 8.37
N LEU A 932 -74.48 34.59 7.58
CA LEU A 932 -74.10 36.00 7.60
C LEU A 932 -74.93 36.77 8.63
N THR A 933 -74.25 37.45 9.54
CA THR A 933 -74.85 38.46 10.43
C THR A 933 -74.89 39.84 9.79
N THR A 934 -73.94 40.12 8.88
CA THR A 934 -73.88 41.35 8.08
C THR A 934 -73.89 41.02 6.59
N ARG A 935 -74.52 41.89 5.80
CA ARG A 935 -74.78 41.67 4.37
C ARG A 935 -73.48 41.55 3.57
N LYS A 936 -73.33 40.42 2.86
CA LYS A 936 -72.31 40.18 1.83
C LYS A 936 -72.97 39.55 0.61
N ASP A 937 -72.42 39.84 -0.57
CA ASP A 937 -72.93 39.27 -1.82
C ASP A 937 -72.27 37.91 -2.06
N TYR A 938 -73.06 36.92 -2.47
CA TYR A 938 -72.55 35.64 -2.99
C TYR A 938 -72.10 35.86 -4.42
N MET A 939 -70.87 35.48 -4.75
CA MET A 939 -70.33 35.60 -6.09
C MET A 939 -69.71 34.26 -6.50
N ALA A 940 -70.17 33.73 -7.63
CA ALA A 940 -69.57 32.56 -8.27
C ALA A 940 -69.19 32.92 -9.71
N VAL A 941 -67.96 32.60 -10.09
CA VAL A 941 -67.45 32.82 -11.45
C VAL A 941 -66.91 31.50 -12.01
N SER A 942 -67.21 31.23 -13.28
CA SER A 942 -66.60 30.13 -14.03
C SER A 942 -66.27 30.59 -15.44
N THR A 943 -65.17 30.15 -16.00
CA THR A 943 -64.76 30.50 -17.38
C THR A 943 -64.42 29.27 -18.19
N GLY A 944 -64.57 29.38 -19.51
CA GLY A 944 -63.83 28.54 -20.45
C GLY A 944 -62.38 29.00 -20.53
N LYS A 945 -61.79 28.89 -21.74
CA LYS A 945 -60.38 29.18 -21.96
C LYS A 945 -60.07 30.65 -21.69
N ILE A 946 -59.02 30.87 -20.90
CA ILE A 946 -58.38 32.16 -20.66
C ILE A 946 -56.98 32.13 -21.26
N THR A 947 -56.61 33.16 -22.02
CA THR A 947 -55.23 33.40 -22.44
C THR A 947 -54.73 34.76 -21.98
N LEU A 948 -53.47 34.85 -21.61
CA LEU A 948 -52.77 36.08 -21.27
C LEU A 948 -51.53 36.19 -22.14
N ASP A 949 -51.39 37.31 -22.84
CA ASP A 949 -50.33 37.57 -23.82
C ASP A 949 -49.55 38.84 -23.43
N GLY A 950 -48.27 38.89 -23.79
CA GLY A 950 -47.40 40.07 -23.54
C GLY A 950 -47.01 40.24 -22.07
N LEU A 951 -46.74 39.15 -21.36
CA LEU A 951 -46.41 39.16 -19.93
C LEU A 951 -45.05 39.82 -19.64
N SER A 952 -45.04 40.75 -18.69
CA SER A 952 -43.80 41.32 -18.15
C SER A 952 -43.92 41.66 -16.67
N TYR A 953 -42.79 41.61 -15.95
CA TYR A 953 -42.74 41.94 -14.52
C TYR A 953 -41.58 42.88 -14.20
N GLN A 954 -41.82 44.18 -14.02
CA GLN A 954 -40.76 45.16 -13.78
C GLN A 954 -41.11 46.03 -12.57
N ASN A 955 -40.16 46.29 -11.67
CA ASN A 955 -40.37 47.14 -10.49
C ASN A 955 -41.61 46.76 -9.65
N LYS A 956 -41.86 45.44 -9.49
CA LYS A 956 -43.05 44.86 -8.84
C LYS A 956 -44.39 45.04 -9.57
N LEU A 957 -44.40 45.68 -10.73
CA LEU A 957 -45.56 45.80 -11.62
C LEU A 957 -45.65 44.58 -12.53
N PHE A 958 -46.77 43.87 -12.46
CA PHE A 958 -47.12 42.82 -13.40
C PHE A 958 -47.96 43.40 -14.54
N ARG A 959 -47.41 43.43 -15.75
CA ARG A 959 -48.08 43.95 -16.94
C ARG A 959 -48.48 42.82 -17.88
N ILE A 960 -49.69 42.93 -18.40
CA ILE A 960 -50.29 42.02 -19.38
C ILE A 960 -50.84 42.86 -20.53
N GLU A 961 -50.45 42.55 -21.77
CA GLU A 961 -50.95 43.29 -22.93
C GLU A 961 -52.40 42.92 -23.24
N THR A 962 -52.71 41.62 -23.29
CA THR A 962 -54.06 41.15 -23.60
C THR A 962 -54.45 39.97 -22.73
N ILE A 963 -55.66 40.01 -22.18
CA ILE A 963 -56.36 38.86 -21.60
C ILE A 963 -57.55 38.52 -22.49
N ASN A 964 -57.68 37.29 -22.98
CA ASN A 964 -58.89 36.84 -23.66
C ASN A 964 -59.61 35.82 -22.79
N SER A 965 -60.92 36.03 -22.56
CA SER A 965 -61.76 35.11 -21.80
C SER A 965 -62.96 34.67 -22.63
N THR A 966 -63.20 33.36 -22.65
CA THR A 966 -64.29 32.73 -23.40
C THR A 966 -65.28 32.05 -22.46
N ASN A 967 -66.57 32.10 -22.80
CA ASN A 967 -67.63 31.36 -22.09
C ASN A 967 -67.65 31.62 -20.57
N ALA A 968 -67.34 32.85 -20.14
CA ALA A 968 -67.36 33.23 -18.74
C ALA A 968 -68.80 33.35 -18.23
N LYS A 969 -69.06 32.88 -17.02
CA LYS A 969 -70.34 33.00 -16.32
C LYS A 969 -70.08 33.62 -14.96
N LEU A 970 -70.79 34.69 -14.64
CA LEU A 970 -70.74 35.37 -13.36
C LEU A 970 -72.14 35.38 -12.75
N HIS A 971 -72.29 34.74 -11.60
CA HIS A 971 -73.52 34.78 -10.82
C HIS A 971 -73.30 35.60 -9.55
N ILE A 972 -74.08 36.65 -9.38
CA ILE A 972 -74.08 37.51 -8.20
C ILE A 972 -75.45 37.38 -7.54
N TYR A 973 -75.47 36.97 -6.27
CA TYR A 973 -76.69 36.90 -5.48
C TYR A 973 -76.55 37.75 -4.22
N SER A 974 -77.51 38.65 -4.00
CA SER A 974 -77.55 39.55 -2.84
C SER A 974 -78.84 39.37 -2.07
N ASN A 975 -78.75 39.11 -0.76
CA ASN A 975 -79.91 39.06 0.12
C ASN A 975 -80.02 40.36 0.94
N LYS A 976 -81.01 41.20 0.62
CA LYS A 976 -81.21 42.48 1.31
C LYS A 976 -82.00 42.35 2.62
N LEU A 977 -82.53 41.17 2.96
CA LEU A 977 -83.09 40.92 4.29
C LEU A 977 -82.02 40.94 5.38
N ILE A 978 -80.76 40.62 5.02
CA ILE A 978 -79.62 40.72 5.93
C ILE A 978 -79.25 42.21 6.11
N PRO A 979 -79.09 42.71 7.35
CA PRO A 979 -78.71 44.10 7.61
C PRO A 979 -77.36 44.48 6.99
N ALA A 980 -77.22 45.74 6.59
CA ALA A 980 -75.91 46.27 6.19
C ALA A 980 -74.99 46.37 7.42
N ASP A 981 -73.68 46.29 7.18
CA ASP A 981 -72.66 46.40 8.24
C ASP A 981 -72.65 47.83 8.82
N ALA A 982 -72.99 47.97 10.11
CA ALA A 982 -73.14 49.24 10.80
C ALA A 982 -71.79 49.88 11.19
N ASP A 983 -70.73 49.07 11.32
CA ASP A 983 -69.40 49.49 11.78
C ASP A 983 -68.43 49.79 10.62
N SER A 984 -68.88 49.60 9.37
CA SER A 984 -68.15 50.05 8.19
C SER A 984 -68.64 51.44 7.77
N ASP A 985 -67.73 52.34 7.34
CA ASP A 985 -68.08 53.61 6.67
C ASP A 985 -69.05 53.41 5.48
N GLY A 986 -69.22 52.15 5.04
CA GLY A 986 -70.26 51.69 4.16
C GLY A 986 -70.02 52.04 2.70
N ILE A 987 -69.09 52.94 2.40
CA ILE A 987 -68.79 53.42 1.05
C ILE A 987 -68.29 52.25 0.18
N LYS A 988 -69.10 51.85 -0.80
CA LYS A 988 -68.73 50.89 -1.84
C LYS A 988 -67.94 51.63 -2.92
N PRO A 989 -66.76 51.15 -3.34
CA PRO A 989 -65.94 51.85 -4.33
C PRO A 989 -66.57 51.81 -5.74
N LEU A 990 -66.26 52.83 -6.57
CA LEU A 990 -66.39 52.75 -8.03
C LEU A 990 -65.31 51.84 -8.63
N ILE A 991 -65.32 51.56 -9.94
CA ILE A 991 -64.48 50.50 -10.52
C ILE A 991 -62.99 50.87 -10.43
N THR A 992 -62.61 52.10 -10.78
CA THR A 992 -61.19 52.52 -10.71
C THR A 992 -60.68 52.53 -9.28
N SER A 993 -61.51 52.95 -8.33
CA SER A 993 -61.22 52.86 -6.89
C SER A 993 -61.07 51.42 -6.40
N ALA A 994 -61.90 50.50 -6.88
CA ALA A 994 -61.79 49.08 -6.54
C ALA A 994 -60.51 48.45 -7.11
N LEU A 995 -60.10 48.84 -8.33
CA LEU A 995 -58.85 48.39 -8.95
C LEU A 995 -57.61 48.90 -8.21
N LYS A 996 -57.63 50.15 -7.71
CA LYS A 996 -56.56 50.71 -6.86
C LYS A 996 -56.36 49.94 -5.55
N ASN A 997 -57.41 49.29 -5.04
CA ASN A 997 -57.34 48.50 -3.81
C ASN A 997 -56.70 47.11 -4.01
N ILE A 998 -56.36 46.72 -5.24
CA ILE A 998 -55.62 45.49 -5.51
C ILE A 998 -54.21 45.66 -4.94
N SER A 999 -53.86 44.87 -3.93
CA SER A 999 -52.59 45.00 -3.19
C SER A 999 -51.35 44.76 -4.06
N ALA A 1000 -51.47 44.02 -5.16
CA ALA A 1000 -50.40 43.81 -6.12
C ALA A 1000 -50.47 44.86 -7.25
N PRO A 1001 -49.36 45.54 -7.59
CA PRO A 1001 -49.30 46.40 -8.77
C PRO A 1001 -49.51 45.58 -10.05
N VAL A 1002 -50.61 45.85 -10.75
CA VAL A 1002 -51.03 45.14 -11.97
C VAL A 1002 -51.50 46.16 -13.00
N GLN A 1003 -51.09 45.93 -14.24
CA GLN A 1003 -51.56 46.66 -15.42
C GLN A 1003 -52.03 45.66 -16.48
N VAL A 1004 -53.23 45.84 -17.00
CA VAL A 1004 -53.75 45.10 -18.15
C VAL A 1004 -54.20 46.08 -19.22
N ASP A 1005 -53.57 46.01 -20.40
CA ASP A 1005 -53.87 46.97 -21.46
C ASP A 1005 -55.25 46.70 -22.07
N LYS A 1006 -55.61 45.42 -22.25
CA LYS A 1006 -56.92 45.00 -22.78
C LYS A 1006 -57.39 43.64 -22.26
N ILE A 1007 -58.68 43.54 -21.95
CA ILE A 1007 -59.41 42.29 -21.71
C ILE A 1007 -60.45 42.13 -22.82
N GLY A 1008 -60.33 41.08 -23.64
CA GLY A 1008 -61.32 40.66 -24.62
C GLY A 1008 -62.31 39.66 -24.01
N LEU A 1009 -63.60 39.97 -24.16
CA LEU A 1009 -64.71 39.13 -23.68
C LEU A 1009 -65.41 38.48 -24.87
N LYS A 1010 -65.59 37.16 -24.82
CA LYS A 1010 -66.29 36.40 -25.86
C LYS A 1010 -67.32 35.45 -25.24
N ASN A 1011 -68.59 35.66 -25.56
CA ASN A 1011 -69.69 34.81 -25.12
C ASN A 1011 -69.79 34.70 -23.59
N MET A 1012 -69.73 35.83 -22.88
CA MET A 1012 -69.90 35.86 -21.42
C MET A 1012 -71.38 35.98 -21.03
N GLU A 1013 -71.72 35.49 -19.83
CA GLU A 1013 -73.03 35.53 -19.20
C GLU A 1013 -72.91 36.15 -17.80
N VAL A 1014 -73.81 37.06 -17.46
CA VAL A 1014 -73.90 37.67 -16.12
C VAL A 1014 -75.34 37.57 -15.63
N VAL A 1015 -75.51 36.93 -14.48
CA VAL A 1015 -76.79 36.83 -13.77
C VAL A 1015 -76.67 37.58 -12.44
N TYR A 1016 -77.50 38.61 -12.26
CA TYR A 1016 -77.63 39.32 -10.99
C TYR A 1016 -78.99 39.01 -10.38
N SER A 1017 -79.00 38.51 -9.16
CA SER A 1017 -80.22 38.17 -8.41
C SER A 1017 -80.22 38.91 -7.07
N GLU A 1018 -81.34 39.54 -6.72
CA GLU A 1018 -81.49 40.29 -5.48
C GLU A 1018 -82.81 39.94 -4.78
N LEU A 1019 -82.73 39.53 -3.51
CA LEU A 1019 -83.88 39.42 -2.63
C LEU A 1019 -84.11 40.79 -1.96
N ASN A 1020 -85.18 41.48 -2.35
CA ASN A 1020 -85.44 42.84 -1.91
C ASN A 1020 -85.97 42.90 -0.47
N ALA A 1021 -85.57 43.91 0.29
CA ALA A 1021 -85.94 44.06 1.70
C ALA A 1021 -87.40 44.50 1.91
N ASP A 1022 -87.94 45.29 0.99
CA ASP A 1022 -89.28 45.86 1.08
C ASP A 1022 -90.34 44.89 0.52
N THR A 1023 -90.06 44.28 -0.63
CA THR A 1023 -91.02 43.36 -1.30
C THR A 1023 -90.91 41.92 -0.83
N LYS A 1024 -89.76 41.51 -0.26
CA LYS A 1024 -89.43 40.12 0.11
C LYS A 1024 -89.44 39.13 -1.06
N HIS A 1025 -89.37 39.61 -2.30
CA HIS A 1025 -89.32 38.79 -3.51
C HIS A 1025 -87.95 38.86 -4.20
N LEU A 1026 -87.59 37.75 -4.86
CA LEU A 1026 -86.35 37.62 -5.63
C LEU A 1026 -86.57 38.21 -7.03
N GLY A 1027 -85.76 39.20 -7.40
CA GLY A 1027 -85.69 39.73 -8.76
C GLY A 1027 -84.36 39.38 -9.41
N SER A 1028 -84.36 39.16 -10.73
CA SER A 1028 -83.15 38.81 -11.48
C SER A 1028 -83.01 39.57 -12.79
N LEU A 1029 -81.76 39.93 -13.11
CA LEU A 1029 -81.32 40.50 -14.38
C LEU A 1029 -80.35 39.53 -15.06
N ASN A 1030 -80.67 39.16 -16.30
CA ASN A 1030 -79.83 38.29 -17.11
C ASN A 1030 -79.22 39.07 -18.29
N PHE A 1031 -77.91 38.89 -18.49
CA PHE A 1031 -77.16 39.42 -19.62
C PHE A 1031 -76.41 38.26 -20.28
N THR A 1032 -76.82 37.87 -21.49
CA THR A 1032 -76.24 36.76 -22.24
C THR A 1032 -75.53 37.25 -23.50
N ASN A 1033 -74.65 36.41 -24.07
CA ASN A 1033 -73.90 36.73 -25.28
C ASN A 1033 -73.10 38.04 -25.15
N ILE A 1034 -72.41 38.24 -24.02
CA ILE A 1034 -71.56 39.39 -23.81
C ILE A 1034 -70.29 39.25 -24.68
N TYR A 1035 -70.08 40.23 -25.57
CA TYR A 1035 -68.86 40.42 -26.36
C TYR A 1035 -68.35 41.83 -26.19
N GLY A 1036 -67.04 42.03 -26.15
CA GLY A 1036 -66.50 43.38 -26.04
C GLY A 1036 -65.10 43.43 -25.48
N ASN A 1037 -64.71 44.61 -25.01
CA ASN A 1037 -63.44 44.79 -24.33
C ASN A 1037 -63.51 45.76 -23.16
N VAL A 1038 -62.61 45.52 -22.21
CA VAL A 1038 -62.25 46.46 -21.16
C VAL A 1038 -60.78 46.82 -21.39
N SER A 1039 -60.42 48.09 -21.41
CA SER A 1039 -59.03 48.53 -21.64
C SER A 1039 -58.56 49.47 -20.56
N ASN A 1040 -57.24 49.51 -20.36
CA ASN A 1040 -56.57 50.33 -19.36
C ASN A 1040 -56.97 49.98 -17.92
N ILE A 1041 -56.83 48.71 -17.54
CA ILE A 1041 -57.06 48.24 -16.17
C ILE A 1041 -55.77 48.44 -15.36
N LEU A 1042 -55.76 49.42 -14.47
CA LEU A 1042 -54.60 49.80 -13.65
C LEU A 1042 -54.92 49.68 -12.17
N SER A 1043 -54.04 49.06 -11.38
CA SER A 1043 -54.07 49.22 -9.91
C SER A 1043 -53.20 50.38 -9.43
N THR A 1044 -52.15 50.73 -10.18
CA THR A 1044 -51.30 51.91 -9.94
C THR A 1044 -51.35 52.84 -11.14
N PRO A 1045 -52.34 53.75 -11.23
CA PRO A 1045 -52.51 54.63 -12.37
C PRO A 1045 -51.34 55.61 -12.52
N ASN A 1046 -51.05 56.00 -13.76
CA ASN A 1046 -50.04 56.99 -14.11
C ASN A 1046 -50.67 58.12 -14.95
N LEU A 1047 -49.92 59.21 -15.16
CA LEU A 1047 -50.43 60.39 -15.86
C LEU A 1047 -50.70 60.17 -17.37
N THR A 1048 -50.16 59.12 -17.97
CA THR A 1048 -50.26 58.90 -19.42
C THR A 1048 -51.51 58.13 -19.85
N SER A 1049 -52.21 57.46 -18.93
CA SER A 1049 -53.40 56.66 -19.24
C SER A 1049 -54.45 56.74 -18.13
N ASP A 1050 -55.19 57.85 -18.11
CA ASP A 1050 -56.06 58.23 -16.99
C ASP A 1050 -57.38 57.43 -16.88
N SER A 1051 -57.94 56.90 -17.97
CA SER A 1051 -59.32 56.37 -17.91
C SER A 1051 -59.42 54.88 -18.19
N LEU A 1052 -60.11 54.15 -17.31
CA LEU A 1052 -60.64 52.80 -17.59
C LEU A 1052 -61.71 52.93 -18.66
N ARG A 1053 -61.67 52.10 -19.72
CA ARG A 1053 -62.71 52.11 -20.77
C ARG A 1053 -63.37 50.74 -20.89
N ILE A 1054 -64.69 50.74 -21.01
CA ILE A 1054 -65.52 49.55 -21.16
C ILE A 1054 -66.38 49.72 -22.42
N ASN A 1055 -66.37 48.72 -23.28
CA ASN A 1055 -67.21 48.66 -24.48
C ASN A 1055 -67.78 47.25 -24.63
N ILE A 1056 -69.08 47.07 -24.38
CA ILE A 1056 -69.75 45.78 -24.24
C ILE A 1056 -71.00 45.75 -25.11
N TYR A 1057 -71.13 44.69 -25.93
CA TYR A 1057 -72.35 44.28 -26.62
C TYR A 1057 -72.92 43.04 -25.94
N THR A 1058 -74.21 43.01 -25.68
CA THR A 1058 -74.87 41.89 -24.97
C THR A 1058 -76.35 41.77 -25.37
N LYS A 1059 -77.00 40.68 -24.96
CA LYS A 1059 -78.45 40.55 -24.96
C LYS A 1059 -78.96 40.71 -23.52
N PHE A 1060 -79.76 41.74 -23.30
CA PHE A 1060 -80.47 41.97 -22.05
C PHE A 1060 -81.76 41.13 -22.02
N LEU A 1061 -81.96 40.37 -20.94
CA LEU A 1061 -83.08 39.44 -20.79
C LEU A 1061 -83.23 38.52 -22.01
N ASP A 1062 -82.09 38.01 -22.49
CA ASP A 1062 -81.92 37.04 -23.59
C ASP A 1062 -82.37 37.50 -25.00
N THR A 1063 -83.00 38.67 -25.11
CA THR A 1063 -83.71 39.09 -26.33
C THR A 1063 -83.26 40.46 -26.82
N MET A 1064 -83.24 41.48 -25.96
CA MET A 1064 -82.99 42.86 -26.36
C MET A 1064 -81.49 43.14 -26.52
N ARG A 1065 -81.05 43.57 -27.70
CA ARG A 1065 -79.63 43.91 -27.93
C ARG A 1065 -79.26 45.17 -27.13
N LEU A 1066 -78.20 45.09 -26.33
CA LEU A 1066 -77.72 46.19 -25.50
C LEU A 1066 -76.25 46.49 -25.84
N HIS A 1067 -75.95 47.78 -26.03
CA HIS A 1067 -74.59 48.29 -26.20
C HIS A 1067 -74.28 49.28 -25.09
N LEU A 1068 -73.22 49.02 -24.34
CA LEU A 1068 -72.77 49.80 -23.20
C LEU A 1068 -71.36 50.31 -23.46
N MET A 1069 -71.18 51.62 -23.27
CA MET A 1069 -69.88 52.28 -23.30
C MET A 1069 -69.68 53.07 -22.01
N MET A 1070 -68.53 52.90 -21.36
CA MET A 1070 -68.20 53.62 -20.14
C MET A 1070 -66.74 54.02 -20.12
N SER A 1071 -66.44 55.21 -19.59
CA SER A 1071 -65.07 55.67 -19.34
C SER A 1071 -65.00 56.30 -17.96
N GLU A 1072 -64.18 55.76 -17.06
CA GLU A 1072 -64.04 56.20 -15.66
C GLU A 1072 -62.60 56.65 -15.39
N SER A 1073 -62.42 57.84 -14.81
CA SER A 1073 -61.11 58.42 -14.51
C SER A 1073 -60.46 57.80 -13.27
N TYR A 1074 -59.14 57.61 -13.34
CA TYR A 1074 -58.30 57.23 -12.21
C TYR A 1074 -57.81 58.43 -11.40
N ASN A 1075 -57.57 59.59 -12.03
CA ASN A 1075 -56.99 60.75 -11.35
C ASN A 1075 -58.01 61.81 -10.90
N ASP A 1076 -59.27 61.75 -11.34
CA ASP A 1076 -60.34 62.59 -10.81
C ASP A 1076 -60.58 62.26 -9.31
N PRO A 1077 -60.50 63.24 -8.38
CA PRO A 1077 -60.76 63.02 -6.95
C PRO A 1077 -62.15 62.44 -6.63
N LEU A 1078 -63.13 62.65 -7.51
CA LEU A 1078 -64.48 62.08 -7.39
C LEU A 1078 -64.70 60.87 -8.32
N ASN A 1079 -63.65 60.37 -8.97
CA ASN A 1079 -63.69 59.26 -9.94
C ASN A 1079 -64.81 59.47 -10.99
N GLY A 1080 -64.80 60.62 -11.66
CA GLY A 1080 -65.76 60.95 -12.71
C GLY A 1080 -65.78 59.92 -13.83
N PHE A 1081 -66.97 59.60 -14.32
CA PHE A 1081 -67.19 58.68 -15.41
C PHE A 1081 -68.31 59.12 -16.36
N ARG A 1082 -68.12 58.82 -17.64
CA ARG A 1082 -69.15 58.93 -18.67
C ARG A 1082 -69.74 57.55 -18.93
N PHE A 1083 -71.06 57.48 -19.00
CA PHE A 1083 -71.82 56.26 -19.24
C PHE A 1083 -72.78 56.46 -20.41
N GLN A 1084 -72.73 55.57 -21.38
CA GLN A 1084 -73.63 55.54 -22.53
C GLN A 1084 -74.24 54.14 -22.67
N LEU A 1085 -75.53 54.11 -22.97
CA LEU A 1085 -76.29 52.87 -23.05
C LEU A 1085 -77.30 52.96 -24.20
N GLN A 1086 -77.28 51.96 -25.07
CA GLN A 1086 -78.28 51.76 -26.12
C GLN A 1086 -78.97 50.41 -25.92
N LEU A 1087 -80.30 50.38 -25.98
CA LEU A 1087 -81.10 49.17 -25.91
C LEU A 1087 -81.98 49.11 -27.17
N GLY A 1088 -81.92 48.01 -27.89
CA GLY A 1088 -82.76 47.74 -29.06
C GLY A 1088 -84.18 47.35 -28.69
N HIS A 1089 -85.00 47.12 -29.71
CA HIS A 1089 -86.41 46.80 -29.56
C HIS A 1089 -86.67 45.48 -28.78
N GLY A 1090 -87.83 45.39 -28.13
CA GLY A 1090 -88.25 44.15 -27.46
C GLY A 1090 -89.50 44.26 -26.60
N ASP A 1091 -89.97 43.11 -26.11
CA ASP A 1091 -91.15 43.01 -25.27
C ASP A 1091 -90.86 43.49 -23.84
N MET A 1092 -91.52 44.56 -23.42
CA MET A 1092 -91.31 45.15 -22.09
C MET A 1092 -91.88 44.30 -20.95
N ARG A 1093 -92.72 43.29 -21.24
CA ARG A 1093 -93.19 42.33 -20.23
C ARG A 1093 -92.05 41.53 -19.61
N LEU A 1094 -90.95 41.34 -20.35
CA LEU A 1094 -89.75 40.65 -19.84
C LEU A 1094 -89.14 41.38 -18.64
N LEU A 1095 -89.28 42.70 -18.58
CA LEU A 1095 -88.78 43.52 -17.46
C LEU A 1095 -89.45 43.15 -16.12
N ASN A 1096 -90.59 42.45 -16.13
CA ASN A 1096 -91.26 42.01 -14.91
C ASN A 1096 -90.42 41.06 -14.04
N SER A 1097 -89.42 40.38 -14.61
CA SER A 1097 -88.48 39.55 -13.83
C SER A 1097 -87.69 40.34 -12.78
N PHE A 1098 -87.59 41.67 -12.95
CA PHE A 1098 -86.95 42.56 -11.99
C PHE A 1098 -87.84 43.71 -11.52
N LEU A 1099 -88.71 44.28 -12.36
CA LEU A 1099 -89.53 45.43 -12.00
C LEU A 1099 -90.55 45.08 -10.90
N GLY A 1100 -91.15 43.88 -10.96
CA GLY A 1100 -92.09 43.43 -9.94
C GLY A 1100 -91.40 43.27 -8.59
N PRO A 1101 -90.37 42.40 -8.48
CA PRO A 1101 -89.67 42.16 -7.22
C PRO A 1101 -88.86 43.34 -6.68
N LEU A 1102 -88.24 44.19 -7.52
CA LEU A 1102 -87.30 45.21 -7.05
C LEU A 1102 -87.89 46.63 -6.99
N VAL A 1103 -88.94 46.91 -7.76
CA VAL A 1103 -89.51 48.26 -7.93
C VAL A 1103 -91.02 48.29 -7.66
N SER A 1104 -91.64 47.14 -7.34
CA SER A 1104 -93.09 46.99 -7.14
C SER A 1104 -93.91 47.50 -8.33
N LEU A 1105 -93.45 47.25 -9.54
CA LEU A 1105 -94.11 47.66 -10.78
C LEU A 1105 -94.24 46.47 -11.74
N LYS A 1106 -95.43 46.27 -12.31
CA LYS A 1106 -95.72 45.26 -13.32
C LYS A 1106 -96.06 45.95 -14.63
N ILE A 1107 -95.56 45.42 -15.74
CA ILE A 1107 -95.88 45.83 -17.11
C ILE A 1107 -96.70 44.68 -17.73
N PRO A 1108 -98.05 44.78 -17.77
CA PRO A 1108 -98.87 43.76 -18.40
C PRO A 1108 -98.75 43.76 -19.93
N ALA A 1109 -98.45 44.91 -20.54
CA ALA A 1109 -98.28 45.07 -21.98
C ALA A 1109 -97.37 46.26 -22.30
N GLY A 1110 -96.63 46.20 -23.40
CA GLY A 1110 -95.77 47.28 -23.90
C GLY A 1110 -94.66 46.73 -24.77
N TYR A 1111 -94.28 47.49 -25.80
CA TYR A 1111 -93.18 47.14 -26.69
C TYR A 1111 -92.21 48.32 -26.77
N LEU A 1112 -90.94 48.04 -26.55
CA LEU A 1112 -89.84 48.99 -26.67
C LEU A 1112 -89.39 49.03 -28.13
N ASP A 1113 -89.25 50.23 -28.69
CA ASP A 1113 -88.66 50.42 -30.02
C ASP A 1113 -87.15 50.63 -29.91
N SER A 1114 -86.73 51.58 -29.06
CA SER A 1114 -85.33 51.75 -28.68
C SER A 1114 -85.17 52.60 -27.41
N MET A 1115 -84.05 52.43 -26.72
CA MET A 1115 -83.61 53.31 -25.65
C MET A 1115 -82.20 53.79 -25.96
N SER A 1116 -81.94 55.08 -25.76
CA SER A 1116 -80.58 55.60 -25.69
C SER A 1116 -80.43 56.54 -24.50
N MET A 1117 -79.29 56.44 -23.82
CA MET A 1117 -79.00 57.17 -22.59
C MET A 1117 -77.53 57.59 -22.58
N SER A 1118 -77.29 58.81 -22.11
CA SER A 1118 -75.96 59.34 -21.83
C SER A 1118 -75.96 60.01 -20.46
N ALA A 1119 -74.94 59.73 -19.65
CA ALA A 1119 -74.77 60.29 -18.32
C ALA A 1119 -73.32 60.68 -18.08
N ASP A 1120 -73.11 61.82 -17.44
CA ASP A 1120 -71.86 62.17 -16.78
C ASP A 1120 -72.11 62.07 -15.27
N ALA A 1121 -71.30 61.26 -14.60
CA ALA A 1121 -71.50 60.87 -13.21
C ALA A 1121 -70.17 60.81 -12.45
N ASN A 1122 -70.23 60.81 -11.13
CA ASN A 1122 -69.07 60.64 -10.25
C ASN A 1122 -69.48 59.92 -8.96
N ASP A 1123 -68.58 59.84 -7.99
CA ASP A 1123 -68.78 59.15 -6.70
C ASP A 1123 -69.97 59.70 -5.88
N LYS A 1124 -70.51 60.88 -6.21
CA LYS A 1124 -71.61 61.56 -5.48
C LYS A 1124 -72.88 61.73 -6.30
N ILE A 1125 -72.79 62.13 -7.57
CA ILE A 1125 -73.93 62.57 -8.37
C ILE A 1125 -73.81 62.10 -9.83
N ALA A 1126 -74.96 61.84 -10.45
CA ALA A 1126 -75.11 61.56 -11.86
C ALA A 1126 -76.10 62.51 -12.50
N THR A 1127 -75.77 63.01 -13.69
CA THR A 1127 -76.63 63.83 -14.55
C THR A 1127 -76.65 63.26 -15.94
N GLY A 1128 -77.83 63.13 -16.53
CA GLY A 1128 -77.92 62.54 -17.85
C GLY A 1128 -79.22 62.84 -18.57
N LYS A 1129 -79.26 62.35 -19.81
CA LYS A 1129 -80.39 62.42 -20.73
C LYS A 1129 -80.74 61.01 -21.19
N MET A 1130 -82.03 60.75 -21.38
CA MET A 1130 -82.53 59.49 -21.90
C MET A 1130 -83.66 59.71 -22.90
N MET A 1131 -83.55 59.05 -24.04
CA MET A 1131 -84.64 58.84 -25.01
C MET A 1131 -85.12 57.40 -24.86
N LEU A 1132 -86.39 57.20 -24.55
CA LEU A 1132 -87.01 55.90 -24.37
C LEU A 1132 -88.26 55.82 -25.25
N TYR A 1133 -88.15 55.18 -26.42
CA TYR A 1133 -89.21 55.09 -27.40
C TYR A 1133 -89.97 53.76 -27.29
N TYR A 1134 -91.30 53.83 -27.18
CA TYR A 1134 -92.14 52.65 -26.95
C TYR A 1134 -93.60 52.89 -27.36
N HIS A 1135 -94.34 51.79 -27.55
CA HIS A 1135 -95.76 51.82 -27.83
C HIS A 1135 -96.58 50.82 -26.99
N LYS A 1136 -97.86 51.15 -26.77
CA LYS A 1136 -98.86 50.32 -26.05
C LYS A 1136 -98.44 49.93 -24.62
N LEU A 1137 -97.67 50.77 -23.95
CA LEU A 1137 -97.26 50.54 -22.57
C LEU A 1137 -98.45 50.63 -21.62
N LYS A 1138 -98.63 49.61 -20.80
CA LYS A 1138 -99.51 49.59 -19.63
C LYS A 1138 -98.64 49.26 -18.43
N ALA A 1139 -98.79 50.00 -17.34
CA ALA A 1139 -98.05 49.76 -16.11
C ALA A 1139 -98.98 49.74 -14.91
N GLN A 1140 -98.66 48.87 -13.95
CA GLN A 1140 -99.43 48.62 -12.75
C GLN A 1140 -98.50 48.73 -11.54
N ILE A 1141 -98.84 49.57 -10.58
CA ILE A 1141 -98.15 49.66 -9.29
C ILE A 1141 -98.68 48.52 -8.41
N LEU A 1142 -97.76 47.79 -7.80
CA LEU A 1142 -98.02 46.67 -6.88
C LEU A 1142 -97.94 47.14 -5.42
N ASP A 1143 -98.66 46.48 -4.52
CA ASP A 1143 -98.56 46.71 -3.09
C ASP A 1143 -97.21 46.18 -2.57
N ALA A 1144 -96.64 46.84 -1.56
CA ALA A 1144 -95.41 46.37 -0.92
C ALA A 1144 -95.66 45.02 -0.22
N GLY A 1145 -95.30 43.91 -0.89
CA GLY A 1145 -95.40 42.55 -0.37
C GLY A 1145 -96.36 41.59 -1.09
N GLY A 1146 -96.88 41.91 -2.28
CA GLY A 1146 -97.72 40.99 -3.06
C GLY A 1146 -97.41 41.00 -4.56
N VAL A 1147 -97.20 39.81 -5.17
CA VAL A 1147 -96.80 39.68 -6.59
C VAL A 1147 -97.98 39.72 -7.57
N ASP A 1148 -99.22 39.45 -7.14
CA ASP A 1148 -100.31 39.21 -8.11
C ASP A 1148 -101.64 39.94 -7.91
N HIS A 1149 -101.94 40.58 -6.76
CA HIS A 1149 -103.26 41.20 -6.55
C HIS A 1149 -103.22 42.63 -5.96
N PRO A 1150 -103.77 43.65 -6.66
CA PRO A 1150 -103.97 44.98 -6.10
C PRO A 1150 -105.18 45.04 -5.16
N THR A 1151 -105.04 45.65 -3.98
CA THR A 1151 -106.15 45.93 -3.05
C THR A 1151 -107.05 47.09 -3.54
N PHE A 1152 -108.22 47.30 -2.91
CA PHE A 1152 -109.21 48.31 -3.34
C PHE A 1152 -108.65 49.75 -3.38
N LYS A 1153 -107.69 50.09 -2.51
CA LYS A 1153 -106.96 51.38 -2.53
C LYS A 1153 -105.99 51.50 -3.71
N THR A 1154 -105.30 50.44 -4.11
CA THR A 1154 -104.38 50.43 -5.27
C THR A 1154 -105.10 50.31 -6.62
N LYS A 1155 -106.33 49.78 -6.66
CA LYS A 1155 -107.19 49.81 -7.87
C LYS A 1155 -107.54 51.23 -8.32
N ILE A 1156 -107.83 52.15 -7.39
CA ILE A 1156 -108.14 53.56 -7.69
C ILE A 1156 -106.88 54.30 -8.20
N ILE A 1157 -105.71 54.03 -7.62
CA ILE A 1157 -104.42 54.58 -8.05
C ILE A 1157 -103.99 54.03 -9.43
N ASN A 1158 -104.24 52.75 -9.72
CA ASN A 1158 -103.91 52.14 -11.02
C ASN A 1158 -104.82 52.62 -12.18
N VAL A 1159 -106.07 53.02 -11.90
CA VAL A 1159 -106.98 53.65 -12.88
C VAL A 1159 -106.59 55.11 -13.17
N LEU A 1160 -106.14 55.86 -12.17
CA LEU A 1160 -105.58 57.21 -12.33
C LEU A 1160 -104.18 57.19 -12.99
N ALA A 1161 -103.35 56.20 -12.67
CA ALA A 1161 -102.01 56.04 -13.25
C ALA A 1161 -102.07 55.78 -14.76
N ASN A 1162 -102.97 54.89 -15.24
CA ASN A 1162 -103.05 54.53 -16.66
C ASN A 1162 -103.91 55.49 -17.53
N SER A 1163 -104.70 56.40 -16.95
CA SER A 1163 -105.53 57.36 -17.73
C SER A 1163 -105.00 58.81 -17.74
N LEU A 1164 -104.19 59.23 -16.76
CA LEU A 1164 -103.76 60.64 -16.63
C LEU A 1164 -102.25 60.85 -16.41
N VAL A 1165 -101.47 59.81 -16.06
CA VAL A 1165 -100.07 60.01 -15.57
C VAL A 1165 -99.00 59.19 -16.30
N ILE A 1166 -99.31 57.95 -16.68
CA ILE A 1166 -98.41 57.07 -17.44
C ILE A 1166 -98.74 57.23 -18.92
N ARG A 1167 -97.72 57.51 -19.73
CA ARG A 1167 -97.89 57.63 -21.18
C ARG A 1167 -97.92 56.24 -21.81
N ASN A 1168 -98.88 56.01 -22.70
CA ASN A 1168 -99.01 54.73 -23.40
C ASN A 1168 -98.03 54.59 -24.58
N ASN A 1169 -97.65 55.71 -25.21
CA ASN A 1169 -96.66 55.76 -26.29
C ASN A 1169 -95.67 56.92 -26.05
N ASN A 1170 -94.44 56.79 -26.55
CA ASN A 1170 -93.47 57.88 -26.57
C ASN A 1170 -92.58 57.78 -27.82
N ASP A 1171 -92.71 58.71 -28.76
CA ASP A 1171 -92.01 58.62 -30.05
C ASP A 1171 -90.99 59.75 -30.26
N LYS A 1172 -90.93 60.74 -29.35
CA LYS A 1172 -90.14 61.98 -29.54
C LYS A 1172 -89.49 62.55 -28.28
N ARG A 1173 -89.90 62.12 -27.08
CA ARG A 1173 -89.48 62.81 -25.84
C ARG A 1173 -88.08 62.40 -25.40
N GLU A 1174 -87.29 63.39 -25.00
CA GLU A 1174 -86.09 63.24 -24.17
C GLU A 1174 -86.42 63.60 -22.72
N ALA A 1175 -85.88 62.84 -21.76
CA ALA A 1175 -85.95 63.17 -20.34
C ALA A 1175 -84.55 63.37 -19.75
N SER A 1176 -84.35 64.52 -19.11
CA SER A 1176 -83.18 64.76 -18.27
C SER A 1176 -83.42 64.31 -16.84
N TYR A 1177 -82.40 63.77 -16.19
CA TYR A 1177 -82.47 63.37 -14.79
C TYR A 1177 -81.19 63.74 -14.03
N THR A 1178 -81.34 63.95 -12.73
CA THR A 1178 -80.26 64.15 -11.76
C THR A 1178 -80.48 63.16 -10.63
N PHE A 1179 -79.44 62.42 -10.25
CA PHE A 1179 -79.52 61.36 -9.27
C PHE A 1179 -78.33 61.41 -8.32
N TYR A 1180 -78.59 61.42 -7.01
CA TYR A 1180 -77.54 61.37 -5.99
C TYR A 1180 -77.23 59.92 -5.64
N ARG A 1181 -75.94 59.56 -5.64
CA ARG A 1181 -75.50 58.20 -5.37
C ARG A 1181 -75.72 57.83 -3.91
N ASP A 1182 -76.31 56.67 -3.70
CA ASP A 1182 -76.25 55.99 -2.41
C ASP A 1182 -74.89 55.26 -2.30
N ARG A 1183 -73.91 55.91 -1.68
CA ARG A 1183 -72.52 55.40 -1.60
C ARG A 1183 -72.42 54.06 -0.84
N GLN A 1184 -73.46 53.65 -0.11
CA GLN A 1184 -73.54 52.35 0.54
C GLN A 1184 -73.95 51.20 -0.40
N LYS A 1185 -74.31 51.51 -1.65
CA LYS A 1185 -74.73 50.55 -2.67
C LYS A 1185 -73.67 50.39 -3.77
N SER A 1186 -73.66 49.22 -4.40
CA SER A 1186 -72.70 48.87 -5.46
C SER A 1186 -72.84 49.78 -6.69
N ILE A 1187 -71.77 49.85 -7.49
CA ILE A 1187 -71.79 50.53 -8.80
C ILE A 1187 -72.89 49.98 -9.72
N ILE A 1188 -73.18 48.67 -9.66
CA ILE A 1188 -74.27 48.08 -10.43
C ILE A 1188 -75.62 48.69 -10.02
N SER A 1189 -75.86 48.87 -8.72
CA SER A 1189 -77.07 49.54 -8.23
C SER A 1189 -77.11 51.02 -8.65
N TYR A 1190 -75.96 51.70 -8.70
CA TYR A 1190 -75.87 53.07 -9.19
C TYR A 1190 -76.27 53.18 -10.66
N LEU A 1191 -75.67 52.36 -11.54
CA LEU A 1191 -76.01 52.28 -12.97
C LEU A 1191 -77.49 51.95 -13.17
N LEU A 1192 -78.01 50.93 -12.48
CA LEU A 1192 -79.42 50.52 -12.58
C LEU A 1192 -80.37 51.65 -12.16
N LYS A 1193 -80.06 52.36 -11.06
CA LYS A 1193 -80.88 53.50 -10.62
C LYS A 1193 -80.86 54.64 -11.62
N MET A 1194 -79.73 54.94 -12.27
CA MET A 1194 -79.69 55.96 -13.34
C MET A 1194 -80.64 55.57 -14.49
N VAL A 1195 -80.65 54.30 -14.89
CA VAL A 1195 -81.56 53.79 -15.93
C VAL A 1195 -83.03 53.90 -15.48
N ILE A 1196 -83.35 53.50 -14.25
CA ILE A 1196 -84.72 53.58 -13.70
C ILE A 1196 -85.21 55.04 -13.64
N GLN A 1197 -84.35 55.96 -13.20
CA GLN A 1197 -84.65 57.40 -13.08
C GLN A 1197 -84.93 58.02 -14.45
N GLY A 1198 -84.05 57.79 -15.42
CA GLY A 1198 -84.25 58.26 -16.81
C GLY A 1198 -85.52 57.66 -17.44
N SER A 1199 -85.81 56.39 -17.15
CA SER A 1199 -87.01 55.72 -17.65
C SER A 1199 -88.28 56.33 -17.05
N GLY A 1200 -88.29 56.58 -15.74
CA GLY A 1200 -89.41 57.22 -15.05
C GLY A 1200 -89.72 58.62 -15.58
N GLY A 1201 -88.70 59.39 -15.98
CA GLY A 1201 -88.86 60.70 -16.62
C GLY A 1201 -89.51 60.65 -18.01
N ASN A 1202 -89.33 59.55 -18.74
CA ASN A 1202 -89.97 59.32 -20.05
C ASN A 1202 -91.39 58.74 -19.91
N VAL A 1203 -91.61 57.85 -18.94
CA VAL A 1203 -92.88 57.13 -18.74
C VAL A 1203 -93.90 57.93 -17.93
N ALA A 1204 -93.48 58.56 -16.82
CA ALA A 1204 -94.35 59.25 -15.86
C ALA A 1204 -93.71 60.56 -15.34
N PRO A 1205 -93.56 61.59 -16.19
CA PRO A 1205 -92.76 62.80 -15.92
C PRO A 1205 -93.21 63.65 -14.73
N GLY A 1206 -94.52 63.72 -14.47
CA GLY A 1206 -95.07 64.55 -13.38
C GLY A 1206 -94.81 63.96 -11.99
N ILE A 1207 -95.09 62.67 -11.82
CA ILE A 1207 -94.89 61.95 -10.55
C ILE A 1207 -93.40 61.70 -10.28
N SER A 1208 -92.63 61.32 -11.31
CA SER A 1208 -91.19 61.07 -11.17
C SER A 1208 -90.44 62.27 -10.60
N LYS A 1209 -90.73 63.49 -11.10
CA LYS A 1209 -90.08 64.72 -10.61
C LYS A 1209 -90.31 64.97 -9.12
N ILE A 1210 -91.46 64.58 -8.57
CA ILE A 1210 -91.80 64.74 -7.15
C ILE A 1210 -91.14 63.66 -6.29
N ILE A 1211 -91.29 62.38 -6.68
CA ILE A 1211 -90.74 61.24 -5.94
C ILE A 1211 -89.22 61.32 -5.86
N PHE A 1212 -88.58 61.58 -7.01
CA PHE A 1212 -87.11 61.58 -7.09
C PHE A 1212 -86.50 62.82 -6.44
N LYS A 1213 -87.15 63.99 -6.46
CA LYS A 1213 -86.70 65.18 -5.71
C LYS A 1213 -86.70 64.94 -4.19
N LYS A 1214 -87.69 64.22 -3.65
CA LYS A 1214 -87.76 63.85 -2.22
C LYS A 1214 -86.66 62.85 -1.85
N GLN A 1215 -86.42 61.84 -2.69
CA GLN A 1215 -85.37 60.84 -2.49
C GLN A 1215 -83.96 61.48 -2.55
N ASN A 1216 -83.71 62.32 -3.55
CA ASN A 1216 -82.43 63.01 -3.73
C ASN A 1216 -82.09 63.91 -2.54
N LYS A 1217 -83.06 64.71 -2.03
CA LYS A 1217 -82.86 65.51 -0.81
C LYS A 1217 -82.46 64.67 0.42
N LYS A 1218 -83.02 63.46 0.57
CA LYS A 1218 -82.67 62.55 1.68
C LYS A 1218 -81.24 62.02 1.56
N LEU A 1219 -80.79 61.71 0.34
CA LEU A 1219 -79.44 61.22 0.07
C LEU A 1219 -78.40 62.33 0.19
N GLU A 1220 -78.70 63.52 -0.34
CA GLU A 1220 -77.88 64.74 -0.21
C GLU A 1220 -77.69 65.13 1.27
N ALA A 1221 -78.76 65.09 2.08
CA ALA A 1221 -78.68 65.36 3.52
C ALA A 1221 -77.88 64.29 4.29
N ARG A 1222 -77.95 63.01 3.87
CA ARG A 1222 -77.15 61.93 4.48
C ARG A 1222 -75.65 62.12 4.21
N ASP A 1223 -75.27 62.44 2.98
CA ASP A 1223 -73.86 62.68 2.62
C ASP A 1223 -73.28 63.91 3.34
N ALA A 1224 -74.08 64.96 3.56
CA ALA A 1224 -73.66 66.14 4.32
C ALA A 1224 -73.42 65.88 5.82
N LEU A 1225 -74.10 64.89 6.41
CA LEU A 1225 -73.93 64.49 7.82
C LEU A 1225 -72.67 63.65 8.04
N THR A 1226 -72.29 62.81 7.07
CA THR A 1226 -71.06 61.98 7.15
C THR A 1226 -69.78 62.82 7.15
N ILE A 1227 -69.81 64.06 6.62
CA ILE A 1227 -68.65 64.97 6.56
C ILE A 1227 -68.43 65.72 7.89
N LYS A 1228 -69.45 65.86 8.75
CA LYS A 1228 -69.34 66.58 10.03
C LYS A 1228 -68.84 65.71 11.20
N GLY A 1229 -68.67 64.40 10.99
CA GLY A 1229 -68.28 63.44 12.03
C GLY A 1229 -66.87 62.86 11.90
N ASN A 1230 -66.06 63.33 10.95
CA ASN A 1230 -64.65 62.94 10.77
C ASN A 1230 -63.69 64.06 11.16
#